data_AF-A0A7S1BHP4-F1
#
_entry.id   AF-A0A7S1BHP4-F1
#
_cell.length_a   1.000
_cell.length_b   1.000
_cell.length_c   1.000
_cell.angle_alpha   90.00
_cell.angle_beta   90.00
_cell.angle_gamma   90.00
#
_symmetry.space_group_name_H-M   'P 1'
#
loop_
_entity.id
_entity.type
_entity.pdbx_description
1 polymer ?
#
loop_
_entity_poly.entity_id
_entity_poly.type
_entity_poly.pdbx_seq_one_letter_code
_entity_poly.pdbx_strand_id
1 'polypeptide(L)'
;AVGEGREVVLSPELTLRPFPKEEKDEELESEKESSEVSMPVRMGVKRAYDLYPRPLTDRVKEHRGEMFEREQRRHGVQARLELLAWNAKYEGKSPTLEQMREKEDLQARLELLEGKVDGKECPLLLEDPGPVYHVILFYDGANYRAVVTDVLSENGAVLPASRAMTDYHKFGEYGTFTPVDMLNYALNIYKEGSLVSIVVDAGSHGTHVAGIAARFPSEADRAGVAPGARIVSLKIGDARMGSMETGTALVRALRCAGMGPHPCDAINLSYGEGCSLPNAGHFVEMSEKLVRGGNVAFVSSAGNNGPALSTVGAPGGTSDAIMSVAAHVSPAMMEAEYGMMAGDENVETTYTWSSVGPTADGSFGVDITGPGAAVTCVPTWTLKKGVRMNGTSMSSPNVAGCVALLLSAAKAENIPMTPARLRSAIENSAKGIAGLSCLQQGNGMIQVQQAWDHLKAFKDDPSQDIFFKVSILNQATPMRGIYLRQPSEVLAKKAFLAKIDPLYSLDEDVDAATQEKRLNLEMQCVLRSTEPWVRSPEFFHLAHGGNSFKFEVDPTGLEHGLHTATVLGFDADQPEMGPRFHVPITVIKPMEKQIDISLGKLEFATNEVKRFFLQVPEGATWMDVTITDSRQQPSPTPEATDDADASARLMMLHTVQLLPHRAHRDAEQKKVLSLSPAQEIKTSIPVHAGITLELALARYWSTRGPTASTAKISFHGVTLSQDISTASTGGISRTLLRSDLRDEEIKPSANLTYWRTPLLPTRRGTPSPCDDPRDAACAPLRHETRLLVLDYEFEQKEAGKVRPLAPMLQGHLYESAFEAQLMLLFDKDKRLLGASDAWPDEVSVPKGNITLRLQVRHKDIKILEGLRDMPLWVERKLEKPVSVPVYATHAAAATGGSTMSRRVLRRGTCTAAFFAVPGAPELPKGTAPGDVLTGKVGFADKGGHDFSCVVGPIPKKEEKETGKTPDLPDERPMEEKMEEAVRNLKVEQLQKFGEKCGEDGEDDSKFEDLYVKLSNEYEGHVPLAIAGLQFYDDKKRRDKGLEKVIATAEKVISLINEKDLAAHFGMEYDKEDPKSCDERKKMEEQKAFLIQALTRKARAMAHVEPAGDGFDQALTHLTRWVNIEANNDHAVLSLEKKKRMGHWGLALKLLNALLKNNDEDTKKSIYPMTKEEILAERTKVLHKLEYGHFMKREEGWKSVTSMKDFVLF
;
A
#
# COMPACT_ATOMS: atom_id res chain seq x y z
N ALA A 1 -40.31 -21.49 -37.88
CA ALA A 1 -41.66 -22.07 -37.96
C ALA A 1 -41.82 -23.08 -36.83
N VAL A 2 -42.99 -23.06 -36.21
CA VAL A 2 -43.58 -23.84 -35.09
C VAL A 2 -43.05 -25.29 -34.92
N GLY A 3 -42.91 -25.75 -33.66
CA GLY A 3 -43.00 -27.19 -33.35
C GLY A 3 -42.26 -27.73 -32.12
N GLU A 4 -42.76 -27.42 -30.93
CA GLU A 4 -42.93 -28.28 -29.73
C GLU A 4 -41.80 -29.20 -29.18
N GLY A 5 -41.44 -28.94 -27.92
CA GLY A 5 -41.85 -29.84 -26.83
C GLY A 5 -40.85 -30.89 -26.33
N ARG A 6 -39.96 -30.50 -25.40
CA ARG A 6 -39.57 -31.36 -24.26
C ARG A 6 -39.45 -30.51 -23.00
N GLU A 7 -40.41 -30.71 -22.09
CA GLU A 7 -40.32 -30.25 -20.70
C GLU A 7 -39.07 -30.85 -20.05
N VAL A 8 -38.17 -29.99 -19.60
CA VAL A 8 -37.20 -30.32 -18.55
C VAL A 8 -37.82 -29.84 -17.25
N VAL A 9 -38.28 -30.78 -16.44
CA VAL A 9 -38.73 -30.53 -15.08
C VAL A 9 -37.51 -30.06 -14.28
N LEU A 10 -37.39 -28.75 -14.09
CA LEU A 10 -36.46 -28.14 -13.15
C LEU A 10 -37.03 -28.32 -11.74
N SER A 11 -36.36 -29.11 -10.90
CA SER A 11 -36.57 -29.09 -9.45
C SER A 11 -36.13 -27.71 -8.91
N PRO A 12 -36.97 -26.95 -8.16
CA PRO A 12 -36.63 -25.60 -7.70
C PRO A 12 -35.88 -25.53 -6.35
N GLU A 13 -35.44 -26.65 -5.77
CA GLU A 13 -34.94 -26.66 -4.39
C GLU A 13 -33.57 -27.34 -4.28
N LEU A 14 -32.53 -26.54 -4.06
CA LEU A 14 -31.22 -27.02 -3.64
C LEU A 14 -31.23 -27.15 -2.11
N THR A 15 -31.47 -28.36 -1.62
CA THR A 15 -31.40 -28.70 -0.19
C THR A 15 -29.93 -28.93 0.19
N LEU A 16 -29.34 -28.00 0.93
CA LEU A 16 -28.07 -28.22 1.63
C LEU A 16 -28.33 -29.19 2.79
N ARG A 17 -27.79 -30.42 2.71
CA ARG A 17 -27.87 -31.37 3.83
C ARG A 17 -27.11 -30.81 5.04
N PRO A 18 -27.66 -30.94 6.27
CA PRO A 18 -26.98 -30.49 7.48
C PRO A 18 -25.77 -31.38 7.80
N PHE A 19 -24.74 -30.76 8.39
CA PHE A 19 -23.56 -31.45 8.96
C PHE A 19 -24.01 -32.58 9.91
N PRO A 20 -23.50 -33.82 9.76
CA PRO A 20 -23.65 -34.82 10.81
C PRO A 20 -22.72 -34.48 11.97
N LYS A 21 -23.29 -34.51 13.19
CA LYS A 21 -22.52 -34.59 14.42
C LYS A 21 -21.80 -35.94 14.49
N GLU A 22 -20.63 -35.93 15.13
CA GLU A 22 -19.82 -37.10 15.44
C GLU A 22 -20.63 -38.21 16.12
N GLU A 23 -20.48 -39.45 15.65
CA GLU A 23 -20.37 -40.66 16.47
C GLU A 23 -19.72 -41.80 15.66
N LYS A 24 -19.02 -42.68 16.38
CA LYS A 24 -18.08 -43.71 15.91
C LYS A 24 -18.74 -45.06 15.54
N ASP A 25 -18.03 -45.77 14.66
CA ASP A 25 -17.87 -47.23 14.47
C ASP A 25 -19.09 -48.13 14.09
N GLU A 26 -19.06 -48.74 12.89
CA GLU A 26 -18.76 -50.17 12.61
C GLU A 26 -19.17 -50.59 11.17
N GLU A 27 -18.48 -51.62 10.67
CA GLU A 27 -18.39 -52.14 9.28
C GLU A 27 -19.69 -52.66 8.64
N LEU A 28 -19.81 -52.55 7.30
CA LEU A 28 -20.14 -53.67 6.40
C LEU A 28 -20.14 -53.27 4.90
N GLU A 29 -19.35 -54.00 4.10
CA GLU A 29 -19.30 -53.95 2.64
C GLU A 29 -20.59 -54.48 1.98
N SER A 30 -21.05 -53.84 0.90
CA SER A 30 -21.31 -54.53 -0.39
C SER A 30 -21.72 -53.56 -1.51
N GLU A 31 -21.17 -53.83 -2.69
CA GLU A 31 -21.20 -53.04 -3.92
C GLU A 31 -22.58 -52.96 -4.59
N LYS A 32 -22.94 -51.76 -5.04
CA LYS A 32 -23.29 -51.38 -6.44
C LYS A 32 -24.13 -50.11 -6.42
N GLU A 33 -23.51 -48.97 -6.71
CA GLU A 33 -24.26 -47.81 -7.19
C GLU A 33 -23.37 -47.01 -8.15
N SER A 34 -24.00 -46.61 -9.26
CA SER A 34 -23.45 -45.71 -10.27
C SER A 34 -22.69 -44.56 -9.63
N SER A 35 -21.45 -44.30 -10.06
CA SER A 35 -20.66 -43.16 -9.62
C SER A 35 -21.30 -41.84 -10.07
N GLU A 36 -22.34 -41.38 -9.36
CA GLU A 36 -22.65 -39.97 -9.27
C GLU A 36 -21.43 -39.31 -8.63
N VAL A 37 -20.59 -38.66 -9.45
CA VAL A 37 -19.52 -37.82 -8.96
C VAL A 37 -20.17 -36.66 -8.21
N SER A 38 -20.31 -36.80 -6.90
CA SER A 38 -20.67 -35.70 -6.00
C SER A 38 -19.58 -34.63 -6.12
N MET A 39 -19.85 -33.61 -6.94
CA MET A 39 -18.94 -32.48 -7.12
C MET A 39 -18.97 -31.63 -5.84
N PRO A 40 -17.82 -31.36 -5.20
CA PRO A 40 -17.80 -30.73 -3.89
C PRO A 40 -18.26 -29.27 -3.95
N VAL A 41 -19.20 -28.90 -3.08
CA VAL A 41 -19.55 -27.50 -2.81
C VAL A 41 -18.40 -26.86 -2.02
N ARG A 42 -17.89 -25.72 -2.49
CA ARG A 42 -16.84 -24.97 -1.81
C ARG A 42 -17.42 -23.72 -1.16
N MET A 43 -16.90 -23.37 0.00
CA MET A 43 -17.28 -22.15 0.71
C MET A 43 -16.06 -21.29 1.00
N GLY A 44 -16.21 -19.99 0.79
CA GLY A 44 -15.22 -18.96 1.14
C GLY A 44 -15.88 -17.80 1.85
N VAL A 45 -15.05 -16.93 2.44
CA VAL A 45 -15.50 -15.71 3.12
C VAL A 45 -14.68 -14.53 2.61
N LYS A 46 -15.34 -13.39 2.39
CA LYS A 46 -14.68 -12.16 1.98
C LYS A 46 -15.22 -10.95 2.76
N ARG A 47 -14.31 -10.20 3.35
CA ARG A 47 -14.62 -8.91 3.99
C ARG A 47 -14.86 -7.85 2.93
N ALA A 48 -15.96 -7.12 3.04
CA ALA A 48 -16.37 -6.11 2.06
C ALA A 48 -15.41 -4.91 1.97
N TYR A 49 -14.85 -4.46 3.10
CA TYR A 49 -13.88 -3.36 3.12
C TYR A 49 -12.58 -3.63 2.37
N ASP A 50 -12.26 -4.89 2.08
CA ASP A 50 -11.13 -5.24 1.22
C ASP A 50 -11.44 -5.05 -0.27
N LEU A 51 -12.73 -4.95 -0.62
CA LEU A 51 -13.23 -4.77 -1.98
C LEU A 51 -13.64 -3.32 -2.24
N TYR A 52 -14.18 -2.64 -1.23
CA TYR A 52 -14.83 -1.35 -1.38
C TYR A 52 -13.80 -0.22 -1.59
N PRO A 53 -14.04 0.70 -2.55
CA PRO A 53 -13.28 1.93 -2.63
C PRO A 53 -13.32 2.72 -1.31
N ARG A 54 -12.25 3.46 -0.99
CA ARG A 54 -12.15 4.19 0.29
C ARG A 54 -13.35 5.11 0.58
N PRO A 55 -13.83 5.95 -0.36
CA PRO A 55 -15.00 6.80 -0.08
C PRO A 55 -16.27 6.02 0.23
N LEU A 56 -16.44 4.84 -0.38
CA LEU A 56 -17.55 3.94 -0.08
C LEU A 56 -17.38 3.31 1.31
N THR A 57 -16.16 2.83 1.62
CA THR A 57 -15.83 2.28 2.94
C THR A 57 -16.12 3.28 4.04
N ASP A 58 -15.73 4.56 3.86
CA ASP A 58 -15.97 5.61 4.85
C ASP A 58 -17.48 5.85 5.06
N ARG A 59 -18.28 5.94 3.99
CA ARG A 59 -19.75 6.07 4.09
C ARG A 59 -20.42 4.88 4.77
N VAL A 60 -20.00 3.66 4.43
CA VAL A 60 -20.55 2.43 5.01
C VAL A 60 -20.18 2.32 6.49
N LYS A 61 -18.96 2.71 6.87
CA LYS A 61 -18.53 2.81 8.27
C LYS A 61 -19.34 3.84 9.04
N GLU A 62 -19.60 5.01 8.46
CA GLU A 62 -20.43 6.05 9.07
C GLU A 62 -21.85 5.51 9.34
N HIS A 63 -22.52 4.95 8.33
CA HIS A 63 -23.86 4.39 8.49
C HIS A 63 -23.91 3.25 9.54
N ARG A 64 -22.95 2.32 9.49
CA ARG A 64 -22.86 1.22 10.47
C ARG A 64 -22.50 1.72 11.87
N GLY A 65 -21.70 2.78 11.95
CA GLY A 65 -21.36 3.50 13.17
C GLY A 65 -22.61 4.11 13.81
N GLU A 66 -23.40 4.86 13.05
CA GLU A 66 -24.67 5.44 13.53
C GLU A 66 -25.64 4.36 14.04
N MET A 67 -25.78 3.25 13.30
CA MET A 67 -26.63 2.13 13.70
C MET A 67 -26.14 1.47 15.00
N PHE A 68 -24.82 1.33 15.16
CA PHE A 68 -24.21 0.82 16.38
C PHE A 68 -24.40 1.79 17.56
N GLU A 69 -24.15 3.08 17.35
CA GLU A 69 -24.33 4.15 18.35
C GLU A 69 -25.78 4.30 18.80
N ARG A 70 -26.75 4.02 17.91
CA ARG A 70 -28.17 4.01 18.28
C ARG A 70 -28.48 2.92 19.30
N GLU A 71 -28.02 1.69 19.08
CA GLU A 71 -28.21 0.60 20.04
C GLU A 71 -27.39 0.85 21.32
N GLN A 72 -26.17 1.40 21.20
CA GLN A 72 -25.36 1.81 22.35
C GLN A 72 -26.09 2.81 23.24
N ARG A 73 -26.65 3.87 22.66
CA ARG A 73 -27.43 4.87 23.41
C ARG A 73 -28.66 4.25 24.06
N ARG A 74 -29.36 3.35 23.36
CA ARG A 74 -30.53 2.64 23.91
C ARG A 74 -30.17 1.84 25.15
N HIS A 75 -29.15 0.98 25.08
CA HIS A 75 -28.70 0.19 26.23
C HIS A 75 -28.06 1.07 27.32
N GLY A 76 -27.35 2.14 26.94
CA GLY A 76 -26.72 3.08 27.86
C GLY A 76 -27.73 3.87 28.70
N VAL A 77 -28.85 4.30 28.11
CA VAL A 77 -29.95 4.93 28.86
C VAL A 77 -30.54 3.94 29.87
N GLN A 78 -30.76 2.68 29.46
CA GLN A 78 -31.26 1.64 30.36
C GLN A 78 -30.33 1.43 31.57
N ALA A 79 -29.03 1.24 31.32
CA ALA A 79 -28.04 1.06 32.39
C ALA A 79 -27.92 2.29 33.32
N ARG A 80 -28.04 3.52 32.77
CA ARG A 80 -28.07 4.75 33.57
C ARG A 80 -29.30 4.84 34.47
N LEU A 81 -30.47 4.46 33.97
CA LEU A 81 -31.71 4.43 34.77
C LEU A 81 -31.58 3.42 35.93
N GLU A 82 -31.03 2.24 35.67
CA GLU A 82 -30.76 1.23 36.70
C GLU A 82 -29.77 1.73 37.76
N LEU A 83 -28.67 2.39 37.33
CA LEU A 83 -27.69 2.96 38.25
C LEU A 83 -28.27 4.12 39.08
N LEU A 84 -29.11 4.97 38.50
CA LEU A 84 -29.81 6.03 39.22
C LEU A 84 -30.79 5.46 40.24
N ALA A 85 -31.55 4.43 39.86
CA ALA A 85 -32.46 3.73 40.77
C ALA A 85 -31.70 3.08 41.94
N TRP A 86 -30.53 2.49 41.68
CA TRP A 86 -29.65 1.97 42.72
C TRP A 86 -29.16 3.09 43.65
N ASN A 87 -28.66 4.21 43.10
CA ASN A 87 -28.17 5.33 43.91
C ASN A 87 -29.29 5.93 44.79
N ALA A 88 -30.50 6.09 44.25
CA ALA A 88 -31.65 6.57 45.02
C ALA A 88 -32.07 5.59 46.15
N LYS A 89 -31.95 4.27 45.92
CA LYS A 89 -32.28 3.23 46.92
C LYS A 89 -31.34 3.27 48.13
N TYR A 90 -30.07 3.65 47.91
CA TYR A 90 -28.99 3.65 48.92
C TYR A 90 -28.49 5.04 49.30
N GLU A 91 -29.17 6.11 48.88
CA GLU A 91 -28.87 7.48 49.28
C GLU A 91 -28.96 7.64 50.80
N GLY A 92 -27.86 8.02 51.45
CA GLY A 92 -27.78 8.15 52.91
C GLY A 92 -27.70 6.84 53.71
N LYS A 93 -27.50 5.68 53.06
CA LYS A 93 -27.31 4.36 53.72
C LYS A 93 -25.90 3.82 53.47
N SER A 94 -25.39 2.96 54.37
CA SER A 94 -24.13 2.23 54.17
C SER A 94 -24.39 0.88 53.49
N PRO A 95 -24.18 0.75 52.15
CA PRO A 95 -24.38 -0.51 51.44
C PRO A 95 -23.37 -1.58 51.90
N THR A 96 -23.77 -2.84 51.82
CA THR A 96 -22.88 -3.99 52.02
C THR A 96 -21.89 -4.13 50.85
N LEU A 97 -20.82 -4.91 51.04
CA LEU A 97 -19.81 -5.16 50.00
C LEU A 97 -20.44 -5.77 48.72
N GLU A 98 -21.45 -6.62 48.88
CA GLU A 98 -22.19 -7.25 47.78
C GLU A 98 -23.05 -6.23 47.02
N GLN A 99 -23.71 -5.32 47.72
CA GLN A 99 -24.47 -4.22 47.09
C GLN A 99 -23.56 -3.23 46.37
N MET A 100 -22.35 -2.98 46.89
CA MET A 100 -21.34 -2.18 46.20
C MET A 100 -20.87 -2.86 44.90
N ARG A 101 -20.78 -4.19 44.88
CA ARG A 101 -20.46 -4.96 43.67
C ARG A 101 -21.54 -4.87 42.59
N GLU A 102 -22.82 -4.82 42.97
CA GLU A 102 -23.91 -4.55 42.02
C GLU A 102 -23.74 -3.18 41.35
N LYS A 103 -23.34 -2.15 42.12
CA LYS A 103 -23.05 -0.81 41.58
C LYS A 103 -21.85 -0.84 40.63
N GLU A 104 -20.77 -1.53 41.01
CA GLU A 104 -19.59 -1.70 40.17
C GLU A 104 -19.93 -2.43 38.85
N ASP A 105 -20.85 -3.39 38.88
CA ASP A 105 -21.33 -4.08 37.69
C ASP A 105 -22.11 -3.16 36.74
N LEU A 106 -23.05 -2.38 37.28
CA LEU A 106 -23.79 -1.37 36.50
C LEU A 106 -22.86 -0.30 35.92
N GLN A 107 -21.84 0.12 36.67
CA GLN A 107 -20.80 1.03 36.19
C GLN A 107 -19.95 0.38 35.10
N ALA A 108 -19.56 -0.88 35.23
CA ALA A 108 -18.80 -1.59 34.20
C ALA A 108 -19.60 -1.77 32.90
N ARG A 109 -20.91 -2.04 32.99
CA ARG A 109 -21.81 -2.04 31.80
C ARG A 109 -21.86 -0.67 31.15
N LEU A 110 -22.01 0.40 31.94
CA LEU A 110 -22.09 1.76 31.42
C LEU A 110 -20.77 2.21 30.80
N GLU A 111 -19.62 1.93 31.43
CA GLU A 111 -18.28 2.19 30.87
C GLU A 111 -18.17 1.58 29.48
N LEU A 112 -18.52 0.29 29.34
CA LEU A 112 -18.47 -0.42 28.07
C LEU A 112 -19.37 0.24 27.00
N LEU A 113 -20.60 0.59 27.37
CA LEU A 113 -21.57 1.20 26.45
C LEU A 113 -21.18 2.62 26.04
N GLU A 114 -20.44 3.33 26.89
CA GLU A 114 -19.79 4.61 26.57
C GLU A 114 -18.49 4.46 25.77
N GLY A 115 -18.12 3.23 25.39
CA GLY A 115 -16.90 2.94 24.64
C GLY A 115 -15.62 3.01 25.47
N LYS A 116 -15.73 2.98 26.80
CA LYS A 116 -14.63 3.08 27.75
C LYS A 116 -14.39 1.74 28.44
N VAL A 117 -13.13 1.45 28.73
CA VAL A 117 -12.70 0.37 29.64
C VAL A 117 -11.70 1.00 30.60
N ASP A 118 -12.00 0.96 31.91
CA ASP A 118 -11.20 1.61 32.95
C ASP A 118 -11.00 3.12 32.72
N GLY A 119 -12.06 3.81 32.27
CA GLY A 119 -12.04 5.25 32.01
C GLY A 119 -11.25 5.68 30.75
N LYS A 120 -10.70 4.74 29.98
CA LYS A 120 -10.01 5.03 28.70
C LYS A 120 -10.82 4.46 27.53
N GLU A 121 -10.83 5.16 26.40
CA GLU A 121 -11.43 4.62 25.17
C GLU A 121 -10.78 3.28 24.80
N CYS A 122 -11.59 2.30 24.40
CA CYS A 122 -11.11 0.98 23.97
C CYS A 122 -11.46 0.72 22.49
N PRO A 123 -10.56 1.08 21.56
CA PRO A 123 -10.84 0.99 20.12
C PRO A 123 -11.12 -0.44 19.62
N LEU A 124 -10.50 -1.46 20.22
CA LEU A 124 -10.64 -2.87 19.81
C LEU A 124 -12.08 -3.40 19.96
N LEU A 125 -12.84 -2.87 20.92
CA LEU A 125 -14.26 -3.21 21.12
C LEU A 125 -15.19 -2.51 20.12
N LEU A 126 -14.73 -1.39 19.58
CA LEU A 126 -15.49 -0.50 18.71
C LEU A 126 -15.13 -0.68 17.22
N GLU A 127 -14.13 -1.50 16.90
CA GLU A 127 -13.69 -1.72 15.52
C GLU A 127 -14.75 -2.48 14.73
N ASP A 128 -15.21 -1.87 13.63
CA ASP A 128 -16.18 -2.48 12.73
C ASP A 128 -15.49 -3.50 11.81
N PRO A 129 -15.85 -4.80 11.87
CA PRO A 129 -15.35 -5.78 10.91
C PRO A 129 -15.85 -5.49 9.48
N GLY A 130 -16.88 -4.64 9.33
CA GLY A 130 -17.55 -4.39 8.07
C GLY A 130 -18.51 -5.52 7.69
N PRO A 131 -19.19 -5.41 6.55
CA PRO A 131 -19.96 -6.51 5.99
C PRO A 131 -19.04 -7.69 5.64
N VAL A 132 -19.48 -8.90 5.97
CA VAL A 132 -18.77 -10.15 5.67
C VAL A 132 -19.66 -10.96 4.73
N TYR A 133 -19.12 -11.26 3.55
CA TYR A 133 -19.82 -12.03 2.53
C TYR A 133 -19.30 -13.45 2.47
N HIS A 134 -20.20 -14.41 2.43
CA HIS A 134 -19.94 -15.81 2.13
C HIS A 134 -20.03 -16.03 0.63
N VAL A 135 -19.08 -16.78 0.09
CA VAL A 135 -19.00 -17.16 -1.31
C VAL A 135 -19.21 -18.66 -1.39
N ILE A 136 -20.34 -19.09 -1.93
CA ILE A 136 -20.68 -20.51 -2.08
C ILE A 136 -20.52 -20.86 -3.55
N LEU A 137 -19.65 -21.81 -3.86
CA LEU A 137 -19.34 -22.26 -5.22
C LEU A 137 -19.75 -23.72 -5.39
N PHE A 138 -20.44 -24.02 -6.49
CA PHE A 138 -20.80 -25.37 -6.88
C PHE A 138 -20.75 -25.50 -8.41
N TYR A 139 -20.84 -26.73 -8.92
CA TYR A 139 -20.93 -26.98 -10.35
C TYR A 139 -22.34 -27.46 -10.68
N ASP A 140 -23.00 -26.81 -11.63
CA ASP A 140 -24.41 -27.08 -11.98
C ASP A 140 -24.58 -28.16 -13.06
N GLY A 141 -23.50 -28.84 -13.46
CA GLY A 141 -23.47 -29.79 -14.58
C GLY A 141 -22.90 -29.20 -15.86
N ALA A 142 -22.94 -27.87 -16.02
CA ALA A 142 -22.45 -27.16 -17.21
C ALA A 142 -21.39 -26.09 -16.89
N ASN A 143 -21.57 -25.35 -15.80
CA ASN A 143 -20.68 -24.27 -15.38
C ASN A 143 -20.48 -24.30 -13.85
N TYR A 144 -19.34 -23.77 -13.42
CA TYR A 144 -19.19 -23.38 -12.03
C TYR A 144 -20.06 -22.16 -11.75
N ARG A 145 -20.79 -22.20 -10.64
CA ARG A 145 -21.74 -21.17 -10.21
C ARG A 145 -21.38 -20.75 -8.80
N ALA A 146 -21.37 -19.43 -8.57
CA ALA A 146 -21.06 -18.84 -7.28
C ALA A 146 -22.18 -17.91 -6.80
N VAL A 147 -22.46 -17.96 -5.51
CA VAL A 147 -23.39 -17.06 -4.81
C VAL A 147 -22.60 -16.26 -3.78
N VAL A 148 -22.74 -14.93 -3.82
CA VAL A 148 -22.16 -14.01 -2.83
C VAL A 148 -23.27 -13.49 -1.93
N THR A 149 -23.20 -13.75 -0.62
CA THR A 149 -24.28 -13.41 0.32
C THR A 149 -23.79 -13.10 1.73
N ASP A 150 -24.45 -12.17 2.41
CA ASP A 150 -24.24 -11.80 3.82
C ASP A 150 -25.17 -12.57 4.78
N VAL A 151 -26.04 -13.43 4.26
CA VAL A 151 -27.00 -14.21 5.05
C VAL A 151 -26.66 -15.70 4.96
N LEU A 152 -26.06 -16.24 6.01
CA LEU A 152 -26.11 -17.66 6.33
C LEU A 152 -27.13 -17.82 7.43
N SER A 153 -28.37 -18.20 7.13
CA SER A 153 -29.32 -18.46 8.21
C SER A 153 -28.87 -19.69 9.01
N GLU A 154 -28.99 -19.66 10.32
CA GLU A 154 -28.81 -20.84 11.20
C GLU A 154 -29.81 -21.97 10.90
N ASN A 155 -30.87 -21.71 10.11
CA ASN A 155 -31.98 -22.62 9.81
C ASN A 155 -32.06 -23.11 8.35
N GLY A 156 -30.97 -23.09 7.57
CA GLY A 156 -30.97 -23.68 6.23
C GLY A 156 -31.79 -22.92 5.17
N ALA A 157 -31.67 -21.59 5.11
CA ALA A 157 -32.30 -20.76 4.10
C ALA A 157 -31.87 -21.21 2.70
N VAL A 158 -32.88 -21.58 1.91
CA VAL A 158 -32.76 -21.85 0.49
C VAL A 158 -32.36 -20.54 -0.21
N LEU A 159 -31.10 -20.46 -0.64
CA LEU A 159 -30.65 -19.35 -1.48
C LEU A 159 -31.25 -19.55 -2.88
N PRO A 160 -31.94 -18.54 -3.46
CA PRO A 160 -32.51 -18.68 -4.79
C PRO A 160 -31.42 -18.98 -5.82
N ALA A 161 -31.59 -20.02 -6.63
CA ALA A 161 -30.68 -20.34 -7.73
C ALA A 161 -30.49 -19.17 -8.71
N SER A 162 -31.47 -18.26 -8.80
CA SER A 162 -31.39 -17.02 -9.59
C SER A 162 -30.30 -16.04 -9.13
N ARG A 163 -29.71 -16.24 -7.94
CA ARG A 163 -28.55 -15.47 -7.46
C ARG A 163 -27.21 -16.10 -7.84
N ALA A 164 -27.20 -17.28 -8.43
CA ALA A 164 -25.98 -18.01 -8.76
C ALA A 164 -25.41 -17.55 -10.10
N MET A 165 -24.27 -16.86 -10.03
CA MET A 165 -23.60 -16.27 -11.19
C MET A 165 -22.41 -17.13 -11.62
N THR A 166 -22.02 -17.04 -12.89
CA THR A 166 -20.80 -17.66 -13.42
C THR A 166 -19.85 -16.57 -13.96
N ASP A 167 -18.86 -16.97 -14.76
CA ASP A 167 -17.98 -16.07 -15.51
C ASP A 167 -18.76 -14.98 -16.26
N TYR A 168 -18.41 -13.72 -15.98
CA TYR A 168 -19.07 -12.55 -16.56
C TYR A 168 -19.08 -12.56 -18.09
N HIS A 169 -18.00 -12.99 -18.72
CA HIS A 169 -17.89 -12.99 -20.18
C HIS A 169 -18.87 -13.94 -20.89
N LYS A 170 -19.43 -14.93 -20.16
CA LYS A 170 -20.38 -15.90 -20.74
C LYS A 170 -21.80 -15.32 -20.85
N PHE A 171 -22.29 -14.68 -19.78
CA PHE A 171 -23.70 -14.25 -19.68
C PHE A 171 -23.89 -12.76 -19.34
N GLY A 172 -22.83 -12.03 -18.99
CA GLY A 172 -22.94 -10.61 -18.60
C GLY A 172 -23.66 -10.38 -17.28
N GLU A 173 -23.81 -11.41 -16.45
CA GLU A 173 -24.49 -11.35 -15.16
C GLU A 173 -23.69 -10.52 -14.16
N TYR A 174 -24.34 -9.60 -13.44
CA TYR A 174 -23.75 -8.85 -12.34
C TYR A 174 -24.70 -8.80 -11.15
N GLY A 175 -24.13 -8.68 -9.95
CA GLY A 175 -24.87 -8.47 -8.71
C GLY A 175 -24.66 -7.06 -8.16
N THR A 176 -25.52 -6.65 -7.25
CA THR A 176 -25.31 -5.46 -6.39
C THR A 176 -25.31 -5.95 -4.95
N PHE A 177 -24.37 -5.48 -4.13
CA PHE A 177 -24.21 -5.92 -2.74
C PHE A 177 -25.44 -5.57 -1.88
N THR A 178 -25.51 -4.37 -1.29
CA THR A 178 -26.63 -3.94 -0.46
C THR A 178 -27.19 -2.59 -0.93
N PRO A 179 -28.43 -2.22 -0.56
CA PRO A 179 -28.95 -0.88 -0.82
C PRO A 179 -28.13 0.25 -0.20
N VAL A 180 -27.34 -0.03 0.86
CA VAL A 180 -26.50 0.97 1.53
C VAL A 180 -25.23 1.26 0.73
N ASP A 181 -24.62 0.23 0.16
CA ASP A 181 -23.39 0.39 -0.63
C ASP A 181 -23.66 0.69 -2.11
N MET A 182 -24.68 0.08 -2.71
CA MET A 182 -25.00 0.14 -4.15
C MET A 182 -23.81 -0.17 -5.07
N LEU A 183 -22.89 -1.02 -4.58
CA LEU A 183 -21.71 -1.42 -5.33
C LEU A 183 -22.03 -2.66 -6.16
N ASN A 184 -21.79 -2.56 -7.46
CA ASN A 184 -21.97 -3.68 -8.38
C ASN A 184 -20.72 -4.56 -8.41
N TYR A 185 -20.92 -5.86 -8.57
CA TYR A 185 -19.86 -6.83 -8.72
C TYR A 185 -20.16 -7.83 -9.84
N ALA A 186 -19.10 -8.35 -10.43
CA ALA A 186 -19.12 -9.46 -11.38
C ALA A 186 -18.20 -10.58 -10.91
N LEU A 187 -18.38 -11.80 -11.42
CA LEU A 187 -17.57 -12.95 -11.04
C LEU A 187 -16.79 -13.51 -12.24
N ASN A 188 -15.59 -14.01 -11.98
CA ASN A 188 -14.86 -14.89 -12.88
C ASN A 188 -14.30 -16.07 -12.07
N ILE A 189 -14.35 -17.27 -12.62
CA ILE A 189 -14.00 -18.51 -11.95
C ILE A 189 -12.85 -19.16 -12.70
N TYR A 190 -11.75 -19.42 -11.99
CA TYR A 190 -10.51 -19.95 -12.56
C TYR A 190 -10.10 -21.25 -11.85
N LYS A 191 -9.12 -21.95 -12.43
CA LYS A 191 -8.52 -23.17 -11.87
C LYS A 191 -9.58 -24.21 -11.47
N GLU A 192 -10.51 -24.50 -12.39
CA GLU A 192 -11.56 -25.52 -12.19
C GLU A 192 -12.35 -25.31 -10.88
N GLY A 193 -12.68 -24.05 -10.58
CA GLY A 193 -13.42 -23.69 -9.37
C GLY A 193 -12.57 -23.57 -8.10
N SER A 194 -11.25 -23.66 -8.17
CA SER A 194 -10.40 -23.40 -6.99
C SER A 194 -10.18 -21.92 -6.71
N LEU A 195 -10.51 -21.03 -7.66
CA LEU A 195 -10.34 -19.58 -7.52
C LEU A 195 -11.58 -18.83 -8.03
N VAL A 196 -12.17 -18.01 -7.16
CA VAL A 196 -13.25 -17.07 -7.51
C VAL A 196 -12.72 -15.64 -7.43
N SER A 197 -12.83 -14.91 -8.53
CA SER A 197 -12.46 -13.51 -8.64
C SER A 197 -13.71 -12.63 -8.59
N ILE A 198 -13.91 -11.92 -7.48
CA ILE A 198 -14.95 -10.89 -7.35
C ILE A 198 -14.42 -9.58 -7.92
N VAL A 199 -15.04 -9.11 -9.00
CA VAL A 199 -14.63 -7.90 -9.72
C VAL A 199 -15.55 -6.76 -9.32
N VAL A 200 -14.96 -5.71 -8.74
CA VAL A 200 -15.61 -4.44 -8.38
C VAL A 200 -14.74 -3.30 -8.87
N ASP A 201 -15.30 -2.12 -9.10
CA ASP A 201 -14.51 -0.96 -9.45
C ASP A 201 -13.58 -0.54 -8.29
N ALA A 202 -12.37 -0.06 -8.61
CA ALA A 202 -11.45 0.50 -7.61
C ALA A 202 -11.84 1.93 -7.18
N GLY A 203 -12.69 2.58 -7.96
CA GLY A 203 -13.06 3.98 -7.82
C GLY A 203 -13.87 4.45 -9.03
N SER A 204 -14.42 5.66 -8.94
CA SER A 204 -15.32 6.21 -9.96
C SER A 204 -14.66 6.58 -11.29
N HIS A 205 -13.33 6.71 -11.30
CA HIS A 205 -12.55 7.18 -12.44
C HIS A 205 -12.71 6.29 -13.68
N GLY A 206 -12.60 4.97 -13.53
CA GLY A 206 -12.67 4.04 -14.67
C GLY A 206 -14.00 4.08 -15.42
N THR A 207 -15.11 4.23 -14.69
CA THR A 207 -16.45 4.37 -15.29
C THR A 207 -16.60 5.71 -16.03
N HIS A 208 -16.03 6.79 -15.48
CA HIS A 208 -16.04 8.09 -16.16
C HIS A 208 -15.25 8.04 -17.47
N VAL A 209 -14.04 7.46 -17.44
CA VAL A 209 -13.21 7.20 -18.63
C VAL A 209 -13.96 6.38 -19.68
N ALA A 210 -14.56 5.26 -19.29
CA ALA A 210 -15.35 4.42 -20.19
C ALA A 210 -16.56 5.17 -20.77
N GLY A 211 -17.17 6.03 -19.95
CA GLY A 211 -18.30 6.87 -20.34
C GLY A 211 -17.96 7.89 -21.43
N ILE A 212 -16.75 8.47 -21.40
CA ILE A 212 -16.26 9.38 -22.44
C ILE A 212 -16.05 8.63 -23.76
N ALA A 213 -15.43 7.45 -23.69
CA ALA A 213 -15.10 6.69 -24.89
C ALA A 213 -16.35 6.15 -25.60
N ALA A 214 -17.27 5.51 -24.89
CA ALA A 214 -18.28 4.66 -25.53
C ALA A 214 -19.63 4.52 -24.78
N ARG A 215 -20.04 5.52 -23.98
CA ARG A 215 -21.40 5.48 -23.38
C ARG A 215 -22.47 5.44 -24.47
N PHE A 216 -23.39 4.48 -24.38
CA PHE A 216 -24.59 4.39 -25.23
C PHE A 216 -25.86 4.74 -24.43
N PRO A 217 -26.21 6.02 -24.26
CA PRO A 217 -27.40 6.46 -23.54
C PRO A 217 -28.66 6.44 -24.40
N SER A 218 -29.83 6.58 -23.78
CA SER A 218 -31.08 6.90 -24.48
C SER A 218 -31.12 8.32 -25.06
N GLU A 219 -30.36 9.25 -24.47
CA GLU A 219 -30.28 10.67 -24.85
C GLU A 219 -28.98 10.91 -25.63
N ALA A 220 -29.07 11.23 -26.93
CA ALA A 220 -27.91 11.28 -27.83
C ALA A 220 -26.84 12.31 -27.43
N ASP A 221 -27.21 13.39 -26.75
CA ASP A 221 -26.31 14.44 -26.25
C ASP A 221 -25.39 13.98 -25.11
N ARG A 222 -25.65 12.81 -24.53
CA ARG A 222 -24.82 12.20 -23.47
C ARG A 222 -23.99 11.02 -23.95
N ALA A 223 -23.94 10.79 -25.26
CA ALA A 223 -23.19 9.70 -25.85
C ALA A 223 -21.69 9.90 -25.62
N GLY A 224 -20.98 8.78 -25.45
CA GLY A 224 -19.53 8.79 -25.62
C GLY A 224 -19.16 9.06 -27.07
N VAL A 225 -17.86 9.23 -27.34
CA VAL A 225 -17.38 9.52 -28.70
C VAL A 225 -17.72 8.40 -29.69
N ALA A 226 -17.58 7.13 -29.27
CA ALA A 226 -17.89 5.95 -30.07
C ALA A 226 -18.92 5.06 -29.34
N PRO A 227 -20.21 5.45 -29.30
CA PRO A 227 -21.21 4.78 -28.47
C PRO A 227 -21.49 3.33 -28.92
N GLY A 228 -21.24 3.00 -30.20
CA GLY A 228 -21.34 1.62 -30.71
C GLY A 228 -20.18 0.69 -30.33
N ALA A 229 -19.12 1.20 -29.70
CA ALA A 229 -17.99 0.37 -29.28
C ALA A 229 -18.33 -0.43 -28.01
N ARG A 230 -17.82 -1.66 -27.93
CA ARG A 230 -17.93 -2.51 -26.73
C ARG A 230 -16.78 -2.22 -25.78
N ILE A 231 -17.07 -2.15 -24.48
CA ILE A 231 -16.06 -1.90 -23.45
C ILE A 231 -15.67 -3.20 -22.76
N VAL A 232 -14.36 -3.44 -22.65
CA VAL A 232 -13.78 -4.47 -21.78
C VAL A 232 -13.06 -3.76 -20.64
N SER A 233 -13.60 -3.84 -19.42
CA SER A 233 -12.99 -3.22 -18.24
C SER A 233 -11.94 -4.14 -17.64
N LEU A 234 -10.68 -3.69 -17.62
CA LEU A 234 -9.55 -4.40 -17.02
C LEU A 234 -9.02 -3.60 -15.84
N LYS A 235 -9.38 -4.03 -14.63
CA LYS A 235 -8.97 -3.38 -13.39
C LYS A 235 -7.49 -3.65 -13.12
N ILE A 236 -6.66 -2.62 -13.25
CA ILE A 236 -5.23 -2.67 -12.93
C ILE A 236 -4.91 -2.15 -11.51
N GLY A 237 -5.77 -1.31 -10.95
CA GLY A 237 -5.61 -0.75 -9.61
C GLY A 237 -5.95 -1.76 -8.51
N ASP A 238 -5.02 -1.96 -7.57
CA ASP A 238 -5.18 -2.84 -6.42
C ASP A 238 -5.86 -2.13 -5.26
N ALA A 239 -7.00 -2.67 -4.81
CA ALA A 239 -7.76 -2.09 -3.69
C ALA A 239 -6.99 -2.15 -2.37
N ARG A 240 -6.05 -3.09 -2.21
CA ARG A 240 -5.18 -3.22 -1.03
C ARG A 240 -4.23 -2.02 -0.89
N MET A 241 -3.97 -1.30 -1.98
CA MET A 241 -3.05 -0.16 -2.07
C MET A 241 -3.74 1.09 -2.63
N GLY A 242 -5.02 1.29 -2.29
CA GLY A 242 -5.72 2.54 -2.60
C GLY A 242 -5.91 2.83 -4.09
N SER A 243 -6.00 1.80 -4.93
CA SER A 243 -6.09 1.84 -6.40
C SER A 243 -4.78 2.04 -7.17
N MET A 244 -3.63 1.95 -6.50
CA MET A 244 -2.33 1.91 -7.18
C MET A 244 -2.26 0.70 -8.12
N GLU A 245 -1.73 0.92 -9.32
CA GLU A 245 -1.51 -0.14 -10.29
C GLU A 245 -0.26 -0.96 -9.97
N THR A 246 -0.28 -2.23 -10.40
CA THR A 246 0.81 -3.19 -10.11
C THR A 246 1.31 -3.81 -11.41
N GLY A 247 2.58 -4.19 -11.46
CA GLY A 247 3.17 -4.84 -12.63
C GLY A 247 2.38 -6.10 -13.06
N THR A 248 1.96 -6.92 -12.09
CA THR A 248 1.15 -8.12 -12.34
C THR A 248 -0.18 -7.79 -13.01
N ALA A 249 -0.88 -6.76 -12.53
CA ALA A 249 -2.18 -6.40 -13.06
C ALA A 249 -2.06 -5.77 -14.45
N LEU A 250 -1.03 -4.93 -14.67
CA LEU A 250 -0.70 -4.35 -15.97
C LEU A 250 -0.43 -5.43 -17.03
N VAL A 251 0.42 -6.41 -16.72
CA VAL A 251 0.79 -7.50 -17.66
C VAL A 251 -0.40 -8.42 -17.94
N ARG A 252 -1.18 -8.79 -16.92
CA ARG A 252 -2.42 -9.56 -17.11
C ARG A 252 -3.45 -8.80 -17.95
N ALA A 253 -3.53 -7.47 -17.80
CA ALA A 253 -4.41 -6.65 -18.63
C ALA A 253 -3.97 -6.67 -20.10
N LEU A 254 -2.67 -6.56 -20.40
CA LEU A 254 -2.17 -6.68 -21.78
C LEU A 254 -2.49 -8.04 -22.40
N ARG A 255 -2.27 -9.14 -21.65
CA ARG A 255 -2.64 -10.50 -22.10
C ARG A 255 -4.14 -10.60 -22.42
N CYS A 256 -4.99 -10.10 -21.53
CA CYS A 256 -6.44 -10.13 -21.72
C CYS A 256 -6.88 -9.25 -22.90
N ALA A 257 -6.29 -8.07 -23.08
CA ALA A 257 -6.63 -7.17 -24.18
C ALA A 257 -6.22 -7.71 -25.55
N GLY A 258 -5.04 -8.34 -25.65
CA GLY A 258 -4.58 -8.91 -26.92
C GLY A 258 -5.23 -10.24 -27.29
N MET A 259 -5.54 -11.08 -26.29
CA MET A 259 -5.83 -12.51 -26.52
C MET A 259 -6.84 -13.11 -25.56
N GLY A 260 -7.54 -12.29 -24.78
CA GLY A 260 -8.65 -12.75 -23.98
C GLY A 260 -9.79 -13.31 -24.85
N PRO A 261 -10.88 -13.78 -24.23
CA PRO A 261 -12.07 -14.24 -24.96
C PRO A 261 -12.69 -13.15 -25.86
N HIS A 262 -12.34 -11.89 -25.62
CA HIS A 262 -12.72 -10.74 -26.44
C HIS A 262 -11.47 -9.88 -26.71
N PRO A 263 -10.70 -10.17 -27.79
CA PRO A 263 -9.58 -9.34 -28.20
C PRO A 263 -10.04 -7.90 -28.48
N CYS A 264 -9.26 -6.93 -28.02
CA CYS A 264 -9.54 -5.50 -28.14
C CYS A 264 -8.85 -4.91 -29.38
N ASP A 265 -9.55 -4.08 -30.15
CA ASP A 265 -8.94 -3.33 -31.25
C ASP A 265 -8.14 -2.10 -30.76
N ALA A 266 -8.54 -1.54 -29.63
CA ALA A 266 -7.93 -0.37 -29.02
C ALA A 266 -7.89 -0.48 -27.48
N ILE A 267 -6.84 0.08 -26.89
CA ILE A 267 -6.63 0.19 -25.45
C ILE A 267 -6.55 1.67 -25.07
N ASN A 268 -7.22 2.03 -23.99
CA ASN A 268 -7.04 3.30 -23.31
C ASN A 268 -6.45 3.07 -21.91
N LEU A 269 -5.31 3.68 -21.61
CA LEU A 269 -4.71 3.70 -20.28
C LEU A 269 -4.65 5.13 -19.74
N SER A 270 -5.63 5.49 -18.92
CA SER A 270 -5.66 6.78 -18.20
C SER A 270 -5.01 6.65 -16.81
N TYR A 271 -3.81 6.10 -16.77
CA TYR A 271 -2.98 5.88 -15.57
C TYR A 271 -1.52 6.15 -15.92
N GLY A 272 -0.67 6.41 -14.92
CA GLY A 272 0.74 6.62 -15.17
C GLY A 272 1.50 7.25 -14.00
N GLU A 273 2.82 7.15 -14.08
CA GLU A 273 3.76 7.58 -13.04
C GLU A 273 4.94 8.36 -13.61
N GLY A 274 5.65 9.10 -12.76
CA GLY A 274 6.97 9.65 -13.12
C GLY A 274 7.97 8.53 -13.40
N CYS A 275 8.78 8.69 -14.44
CA CYS A 275 9.70 7.67 -14.93
C CYS A 275 11.15 8.18 -14.95
N SER A 276 12.08 7.30 -14.59
CA SER A 276 13.53 7.57 -14.58
C SER A 276 14.23 7.18 -15.89
N LEU A 277 13.71 6.19 -16.61
CA LEU A 277 14.27 5.62 -17.84
C LEU A 277 13.16 5.48 -18.90
N PRO A 278 12.96 6.49 -19.75
CA PRO A 278 11.99 6.39 -20.84
C PRO A 278 12.31 5.22 -21.79
N ASN A 279 11.25 4.66 -22.38
CA ASN A 279 11.27 3.61 -23.39
C ASN A 279 12.01 2.32 -22.97
N ALA A 280 12.00 2.03 -21.67
CA ALA A 280 12.62 0.86 -21.09
C ALA A 280 11.64 0.16 -20.13
N GLY A 281 11.96 -1.09 -19.77
CA GLY A 281 11.21 -1.88 -18.80
C GLY A 281 10.28 -2.91 -19.43
N HIS A 282 9.94 -3.93 -18.64
CA HIS A 282 9.24 -5.11 -19.15
C HIS A 282 7.83 -4.80 -19.66
N PHE A 283 7.09 -3.92 -18.98
CA PHE A 283 5.75 -3.51 -19.43
C PHE A 283 5.79 -2.79 -20.78
N VAL A 284 6.79 -1.93 -20.98
CA VAL A 284 6.98 -1.21 -22.25
C VAL A 284 7.28 -2.20 -23.38
N GLU A 285 8.23 -3.13 -23.18
CA GLU A 285 8.54 -4.20 -24.15
C GLU A 285 7.27 -4.99 -24.57
N MET A 286 6.44 -5.36 -23.60
CA MET A 286 5.21 -6.13 -23.84
C MET A 286 4.15 -5.30 -24.57
N SER A 287 4.06 -3.99 -24.24
CA SER A 287 3.16 -3.06 -24.92
C SER A 287 3.56 -2.86 -26.38
N GLU A 288 4.86 -2.72 -26.67
CA GLU A 288 5.35 -2.61 -28.05
C GLU A 288 5.03 -3.86 -28.88
N LYS A 289 5.25 -5.06 -28.30
CA LYS A 289 4.91 -6.33 -28.95
C LYS A 289 3.41 -6.45 -29.23
N LEU A 290 2.56 -6.00 -28.30
CA LEU A 290 1.12 -6.04 -28.49
C LEU A 290 0.65 -5.06 -29.57
N VAL A 291 1.16 -3.82 -29.58
CA VAL A 291 0.80 -2.81 -30.58
C VAL A 291 1.22 -3.27 -31.97
N ARG A 292 2.49 -3.65 -32.14
CA ARG A 292 3.02 -3.99 -33.46
C ARG A 292 2.52 -5.35 -33.93
N GLY A 293 2.56 -6.37 -33.07
CA GLY A 293 2.26 -7.75 -33.46
C GLY A 293 0.80 -8.17 -33.29
N GLY A 294 0.08 -7.52 -32.37
CA GLY A 294 -1.34 -7.76 -32.13
C GLY A 294 -2.26 -6.83 -32.91
N ASN A 295 -1.71 -5.84 -33.64
CA ASN A 295 -2.47 -4.79 -34.34
C ASN A 295 -3.46 -4.04 -33.42
N VAL A 296 -3.05 -3.78 -32.17
CA VAL A 296 -3.88 -3.07 -31.17
C VAL A 296 -3.46 -1.61 -31.10
N ALA A 297 -4.38 -0.68 -31.28
CA ALA A 297 -4.11 0.74 -31.05
C ALA A 297 -4.02 1.03 -29.56
N PHE A 298 -2.95 1.69 -29.09
CA PHE A 298 -2.76 1.96 -27.66
C PHE A 298 -2.66 3.46 -27.40
N VAL A 299 -3.66 4.01 -26.72
CA VAL A 299 -3.76 5.42 -26.33
C VAL A 299 -3.57 5.56 -24.82
N SER A 300 -2.80 6.55 -24.39
CA SER A 300 -2.54 6.83 -22.98
C SER A 300 -2.45 8.32 -22.71
N SER A 301 -2.78 8.72 -21.49
CA SER A 301 -2.63 10.11 -21.04
C SER A 301 -1.15 10.52 -20.93
N ALA A 302 -0.82 11.76 -21.30
CA ALA A 302 0.55 12.29 -21.19
C ALA A 302 0.99 12.57 -19.73
N GLY A 303 0.03 12.80 -18.83
CA GLY A 303 0.26 13.14 -17.41
C GLY A 303 -0.29 14.51 -17.01
N ASN A 304 -0.34 14.78 -15.70
CA ASN A 304 -0.90 16.00 -15.12
C ASN A 304 0.12 16.79 -14.27
N ASN A 305 1.40 16.71 -14.65
CA ASN A 305 2.52 17.31 -13.92
C ASN A 305 3.12 18.56 -14.57
N GLY A 306 2.49 19.18 -15.56
CA GLY A 306 2.93 20.49 -16.07
C GLY A 306 2.86 21.62 -15.02
N PRO A 307 3.34 22.83 -15.33
CA PRO A 307 3.73 23.30 -16.65
C PRO A 307 5.20 23.09 -17.01
N ALA A 308 6.09 22.73 -16.07
CA ALA A 308 7.52 22.56 -16.38
C ALA A 308 7.75 21.48 -17.46
N LEU A 309 8.88 21.59 -18.18
CA LEU A 309 9.26 20.61 -19.20
C LEU A 309 9.68 19.28 -18.55
N SER A 310 9.68 18.22 -19.36
CA SER A 310 10.08 16.87 -18.94
C SER A 310 9.23 16.29 -17.81
N THR A 311 7.94 16.64 -17.81
CA THR A 311 6.94 16.21 -16.84
C THR A 311 6.00 15.13 -17.38
N VAL A 312 6.21 14.71 -18.64
CA VAL A 312 5.51 13.59 -19.26
C VAL A 312 5.78 12.30 -18.48
N GLY A 313 4.71 11.56 -18.18
CA GLY A 313 4.75 10.33 -17.39
C GLY A 313 4.82 9.05 -18.23
N ALA A 314 5.26 7.97 -17.59
CA ALA A 314 5.17 6.62 -18.13
C ALA A 314 3.77 6.02 -17.89
N PRO A 315 3.30 5.14 -18.78
CA PRO A 315 3.98 4.70 -20.00
C PRO A 315 3.67 5.59 -21.20
N GLY A 316 2.68 6.50 -21.07
CA GLY A 316 2.05 7.19 -22.20
C GLY A 316 3.04 7.92 -23.10
N GLY A 317 3.73 8.93 -22.58
CA GLY A 317 4.65 9.70 -23.41
C GLY A 317 6.11 9.30 -23.32
N THR A 318 6.41 8.25 -22.55
CA THR A 318 7.76 7.69 -22.43
C THR A 318 7.97 6.47 -23.30
N SER A 319 6.95 5.97 -24.02
CA SER A 319 7.05 4.77 -24.86
C SER A 319 6.85 5.12 -26.34
N ASP A 320 7.47 4.37 -27.26
CA ASP A 320 7.33 4.65 -28.69
C ASP A 320 6.05 4.12 -29.31
N ALA A 321 5.53 3.01 -28.79
CA ALA A 321 4.36 2.35 -29.36
C ALA A 321 3.02 2.92 -28.88
N ILE A 322 3.02 3.73 -27.81
CA ILE A 322 1.80 4.24 -27.17
C ILE A 322 1.59 5.69 -27.61
N MET A 323 0.38 6.02 -28.03
CA MET A 323 -0.01 7.38 -28.41
C MET A 323 -0.36 8.19 -27.16
N SER A 324 0.46 9.19 -26.87
CA SER A 324 0.38 10.08 -25.71
C SER A 324 -0.52 11.29 -25.98
N VAL A 325 -1.46 11.56 -25.07
CA VAL A 325 -2.50 12.58 -25.25
C VAL A 325 -2.42 13.71 -24.21
N ALA A 326 -2.31 14.95 -24.70
CA ALA A 326 -2.39 16.18 -23.89
C ALA A 326 -3.83 16.68 -23.67
N ALA A 327 -4.02 17.49 -22.63
CA ALA A 327 -5.35 17.91 -22.18
C ALA A 327 -5.71 19.33 -22.62
N HIS A 328 -6.62 19.41 -23.59
CA HIS A 328 -7.17 20.65 -24.12
C HIS A 328 -8.37 21.17 -23.33
N VAL A 329 -8.53 22.49 -23.33
CA VAL A 329 -9.72 23.18 -22.85
C VAL A 329 -10.10 24.28 -23.85
N SER A 330 -11.32 24.19 -24.39
CA SER A 330 -11.87 25.19 -25.30
C SER A 330 -12.60 26.31 -24.55
N PRO A 331 -12.76 27.50 -25.15
CA PRO A 331 -13.59 28.57 -24.57
C PRO A 331 -15.03 28.11 -24.25
N ALA A 332 -15.62 27.30 -25.12
CA ALA A 332 -16.95 26.73 -24.91
C ALA A 332 -17.00 25.80 -23.67
N MET A 333 -15.95 25.00 -23.45
CA MET A 333 -15.85 24.17 -22.24
C MET A 333 -15.69 25.03 -20.99
N MET A 334 -14.90 26.11 -21.05
CA MET A 334 -14.72 27.05 -19.94
C MET A 334 -16.07 27.64 -19.49
N GLU A 335 -16.89 28.05 -20.44
CA GLU A 335 -18.22 28.61 -20.15
C GLU A 335 -19.19 27.55 -19.65
N ALA A 336 -19.39 26.48 -20.44
CA ALA A 336 -20.45 25.50 -20.17
C ALA A 336 -20.13 24.57 -18.99
N GLU A 337 -18.89 24.10 -18.86
CA GLU A 337 -18.52 23.10 -17.84
C GLU A 337 -17.94 23.72 -16.56
N TYR A 338 -17.40 24.94 -16.64
CA TYR A 338 -16.78 25.61 -15.49
C TYR A 338 -17.53 26.87 -15.05
N GLY A 339 -18.57 27.29 -15.78
CA GLY A 339 -19.32 28.50 -15.44
C GLY A 339 -18.45 29.76 -15.51
N MET A 340 -17.39 29.76 -16.32
CA MET A 340 -16.60 30.97 -16.56
C MET A 340 -17.46 31.96 -17.35
N MET A 341 -17.34 33.25 -17.04
CA MET A 341 -18.06 34.25 -17.81
C MET A 341 -17.52 34.27 -19.24
N ALA A 342 -18.41 34.43 -20.21
CA ALA A 342 -18.04 34.61 -21.60
C ALA A 342 -17.19 35.88 -21.79
N GLY A 343 -16.26 35.83 -22.73
CA GLY A 343 -15.44 36.98 -23.11
C GLY A 343 -14.12 36.59 -23.78
N ASP A 344 -13.43 37.59 -24.32
CA ASP A 344 -12.20 37.44 -25.11
C ASP A 344 -11.01 36.88 -24.31
N GLU A 345 -11.12 36.85 -22.98
CA GLU A 345 -10.13 36.20 -22.11
C GLU A 345 -10.22 34.66 -22.15
N ASN A 346 -11.29 34.07 -22.67
CA ASN A 346 -11.37 32.61 -22.81
C ASN A 346 -10.64 32.21 -24.10
N VAL A 347 -9.35 31.88 -23.99
CA VAL A 347 -8.51 31.48 -25.12
C VAL A 347 -8.31 29.96 -25.12
N GLU A 348 -8.42 29.36 -26.30
CA GLU A 348 -8.14 27.94 -26.52
C GLU A 348 -6.71 27.58 -26.08
N THR A 349 -6.57 26.54 -25.26
CA THR A 349 -5.27 26.14 -24.69
C THR A 349 -5.29 24.70 -24.17
N THR A 350 -4.16 24.25 -23.63
CA THR A 350 -4.09 23.11 -22.71
C THR A 350 -4.23 23.54 -21.26
N TYR A 351 -4.70 22.65 -20.39
CA TYR A 351 -4.65 22.88 -18.93
C TYR A 351 -3.21 23.16 -18.49
N THR A 352 -3.01 24.11 -17.56
CA THR A 352 -1.67 24.50 -17.08
C THR A 352 -0.87 23.34 -16.49
N TRP A 353 -1.55 22.33 -15.95
CA TRP A 353 -0.92 21.13 -15.40
C TRP A 353 -0.84 19.97 -16.39
N SER A 354 -1.31 20.08 -17.64
CA SER A 354 -1.05 19.05 -18.64
C SER A 354 0.46 18.89 -18.78
N SER A 355 0.96 17.66 -18.64
CA SER A 355 2.40 17.39 -18.73
C SER A 355 2.98 17.84 -20.08
N VAL A 356 4.23 18.29 -20.06
CA VAL A 356 4.92 18.89 -21.20
C VAL A 356 6.23 18.15 -21.46
N GLY A 357 6.52 17.90 -22.73
CA GLY A 357 7.80 17.34 -23.18
C GLY A 357 8.99 18.27 -22.99
N PRO A 358 10.18 17.92 -23.52
CA PRO A 358 10.52 16.59 -24.03
C PRO A 358 10.75 15.60 -22.88
N THR A 359 10.75 14.30 -23.14
CA THR A 359 11.25 13.30 -22.21
C THR A 359 12.77 13.40 -22.04
N ALA A 360 13.30 12.78 -20.99
CA ALA A 360 14.74 12.82 -20.70
C ALA A 360 15.62 12.22 -21.82
N ASP A 361 15.07 11.35 -22.66
CA ASP A 361 15.72 10.75 -23.82
C ASP A 361 15.47 11.51 -25.14
N GLY A 362 14.92 12.73 -25.06
CA GLY A 362 14.81 13.68 -26.18
C GLY A 362 13.60 13.51 -27.10
N SER A 363 12.71 12.55 -26.85
CA SER A 363 11.40 12.53 -27.52
C SER A 363 10.54 13.72 -27.07
N PHE A 364 9.67 14.23 -27.95
CA PHE A 364 8.69 15.24 -27.54
C PHE A 364 7.70 14.71 -26.50
N GLY A 365 7.43 13.40 -26.47
CA GLY A 365 6.62 12.72 -25.46
C GLY A 365 5.10 13.00 -25.50
N VAL A 366 4.64 14.02 -26.22
CA VAL A 366 3.22 14.24 -26.52
C VAL A 366 3.04 14.05 -28.02
N ASP A 367 2.10 13.19 -28.42
CA ASP A 367 1.85 12.91 -29.84
C ASP A 367 0.67 13.72 -30.38
N ILE A 368 -0.40 13.84 -29.59
CA ILE A 368 -1.65 14.48 -29.99
C ILE A 368 -2.33 15.16 -28.79
N THR A 369 -3.31 16.01 -29.07
CA THR A 369 -4.15 16.68 -28.08
C THR A 369 -5.61 16.28 -28.25
N GLY A 370 -6.33 16.11 -27.13
CA GLY A 370 -7.76 15.87 -27.10
C GLY A 370 -8.50 16.63 -25.98
N PRO A 371 -9.83 16.79 -26.08
CA PRO A 371 -10.68 17.40 -25.04
C PRO A 371 -10.40 16.87 -23.63
N GLY A 372 -9.97 17.75 -22.73
CA GLY A 372 -9.49 17.39 -21.39
C GLY A 372 -10.51 17.48 -20.27
N ALA A 373 -11.78 17.75 -20.58
CA ALA A 373 -12.86 17.74 -19.60
C ALA A 373 -14.13 17.13 -20.20
N ALA A 374 -14.93 16.51 -19.34
CA ALA A 374 -16.22 15.95 -19.71
C ALA A 374 -17.13 15.76 -18.50
N VAL A 375 -18.44 15.93 -18.73
CA VAL A 375 -19.51 15.54 -17.80
C VAL A 375 -20.12 14.20 -18.24
N THR A 376 -19.83 13.12 -17.53
CA THR A 376 -20.38 11.80 -17.87
C THR A 376 -20.64 10.92 -16.65
N CYS A 377 -21.12 9.69 -16.87
CA CYS A 377 -21.56 8.77 -15.84
C CYS A 377 -20.44 8.33 -14.89
N VAL A 378 -20.85 7.95 -13.68
CA VAL A 378 -20.01 7.38 -12.63
C VAL A 378 -20.75 6.18 -12.00
N PRO A 379 -20.08 5.32 -11.22
CA PRO A 379 -20.73 4.19 -10.58
C PRO A 379 -21.88 4.61 -9.66
N THR A 380 -22.91 3.76 -9.56
CA THR A 380 -24.10 4.02 -8.74
C THR A 380 -23.79 4.22 -7.26
N TRP A 381 -22.76 3.54 -6.74
CA TRP A 381 -22.34 3.71 -5.34
C TRP A 381 -21.88 5.14 -5.03
N THR A 382 -21.55 5.99 -6.01
CA THR A 382 -21.23 7.39 -5.74
C THR A 382 -22.48 8.25 -5.46
N LEU A 383 -23.68 7.70 -5.61
CA LEU A 383 -24.98 8.38 -5.48
C LEU A 383 -25.12 9.60 -6.42
N LYS A 384 -24.45 9.56 -7.58
CA LYS A 384 -24.45 10.63 -8.60
C LYS A 384 -24.68 10.01 -9.97
N LYS A 385 -25.49 10.65 -10.82
CA LYS A 385 -25.73 10.19 -12.20
C LYS A 385 -24.61 10.55 -13.17
N GLY A 386 -23.91 11.66 -12.90
CA GLY A 386 -22.75 12.08 -13.66
C GLY A 386 -21.99 13.16 -12.93
N VAL A 387 -20.70 13.27 -13.23
CA VAL A 387 -19.80 14.27 -12.66
C VAL A 387 -18.89 14.83 -13.74
N ARG A 388 -18.43 16.06 -13.53
CA ARG A 388 -17.37 16.66 -14.33
C ARG A 388 -16.01 16.23 -13.78
N MET A 389 -15.15 15.70 -14.65
CA MET A 389 -13.72 15.47 -14.35
C MET A 389 -12.86 16.14 -15.41
N ASN A 390 -11.58 16.36 -15.10
CA ASN A 390 -10.63 16.98 -16.02
C ASN A 390 -9.22 16.42 -15.90
N GLY A 391 -8.42 16.65 -16.94
CA GLY A 391 -7.05 16.23 -17.07
C GLY A 391 -6.81 15.35 -18.30
N THR A 392 -5.55 14.95 -18.50
CA THR A 392 -5.17 14.08 -19.63
C THR A 392 -5.87 12.72 -19.58
N SER A 393 -6.30 12.31 -18.39
CA SER A 393 -7.13 11.11 -18.16
C SER A 393 -8.49 11.15 -18.86
N MET A 394 -9.04 12.33 -19.17
CA MET A 394 -10.28 12.53 -19.93
C MET A 394 -10.02 12.70 -21.43
N SER A 395 -8.87 13.27 -21.80
CA SER A 395 -8.44 13.39 -23.21
C SER A 395 -8.11 12.05 -23.84
N SER A 396 -7.40 11.19 -23.11
CA SER A 396 -7.03 9.85 -23.58
C SER A 396 -8.25 9.02 -24.05
N PRO A 397 -9.33 8.86 -23.28
CA PRO A 397 -10.51 8.10 -23.73
C PRO A 397 -11.30 8.81 -24.82
N ASN A 398 -11.24 10.14 -24.90
CA ASN A 398 -11.82 10.87 -26.02
C ASN A 398 -11.10 10.49 -27.34
N VAL A 399 -9.77 10.53 -27.34
CA VAL A 399 -8.94 10.09 -28.47
C VAL A 399 -9.12 8.59 -28.76
N ALA A 400 -9.22 7.74 -27.74
CA ALA A 400 -9.50 6.32 -27.92
C ALA A 400 -10.87 6.07 -28.59
N GLY A 401 -11.88 6.89 -28.26
CA GLY A 401 -13.17 6.88 -28.96
C GLY A 401 -13.04 7.33 -30.43
N CYS A 402 -12.26 8.38 -30.70
CA CYS A 402 -11.94 8.80 -32.07
C CYS A 402 -11.27 7.68 -32.88
N VAL A 403 -10.31 6.98 -32.25
CA VAL A 403 -9.65 5.80 -32.82
C VAL A 403 -10.67 4.69 -33.11
N ALA A 404 -11.60 4.42 -32.20
CA ALA A 404 -12.65 3.42 -32.41
C ALA A 404 -13.56 3.76 -33.60
N LEU A 405 -13.88 5.05 -33.83
CA LEU A 405 -14.63 5.49 -35.01
C LEU A 405 -13.87 5.22 -36.31
N LEU A 406 -12.56 5.55 -36.35
CA LEU A 406 -11.71 5.30 -37.52
C LEU A 406 -11.59 3.80 -37.82
N LEU A 407 -11.40 2.98 -36.78
CA LEU A 407 -11.36 1.52 -36.90
C LEU A 407 -12.70 0.96 -37.40
N SER A 408 -13.83 1.50 -36.90
CA SER A 408 -15.16 1.11 -37.37
C SER A 408 -15.36 1.43 -38.86
N ALA A 409 -14.94 2.62 -39.30
CA ALA A 409 -15.04 3.04 -40.70
C ALA A 409 -14.16 2.17 -41.61
N ALA A 410 -12.93 1.88 -41.18
CA ALA A 410 -12.00 0.99 -41.89
C ALA A 410 -12.56 -0.42 -42.05
N LYS A 411 -13.15 -1.00 -41.00
CA LYS A 411 -13.81 -2.31 -41.06
C LYS A 411 -15.01 -2.30 -42.02
N ALA A 412 -15.82 -1.23 -42.01
CA ALA A 412 -16.97 -1.11 -42.90
C ALA A 412 -16.58 -0.99 -44.39
N GLU A 413 -15.48 -0.30 -44.69
CA GLU A 413 -14.96 -0.16 -46.06
C GLU A 413 -13.93 -1.25 -46.45
N ASN A 414 -13.71 -2.26 -45.60
CA ASN A 414 -12.71 -3.34 -45.79
C ASN A 414 -11.29 -2.82 -46.05
N ILE A 415 -10.90 -1.73 -45.39
CA ILE A 415 -9.53 -1.21 -45.41
C ILE A 415 -8.75 -1.87 -44.28
N PRO A 416 -7.68 -2.64 -44.54
CA PRO A 416 -6.82 -3.19 -43.51
C PRO A 416 -6.20 -2.05 -42.69
N MET A 417 -6.35 -2.13 -41.36
CA MET A 417 -5.79 -1.13 -40.45
C MET A 417 -4.66 -1.74 -39.64
N THR A 418 -3.53 -1.03 -39.61
CA THR A 418 -2.44 -1.27 -38.68
C THR A 418 -2.28 -0.06 -37.75
N PRO A 419 -1.73 -0.23 -36.55
CA PRO A 419 -1.46 0.90 -35.67
C PRO A 419 -0.51 1.95 -36.29
N ALA A 420 0.38 1.55 -37.20
CA ALA A 420 1.24 2.46 -37.97
C ALA A 420 0.42 3.37 -38.90
N ARG A 421 -0.48 2.79 -39.72
CA ARG A 421 -1.42 3.53 -40.60
C ARG A 421 -2.23 4.54 -39.80
N LEU A 422 -2.84 4.06 -38.72
CA LEU A 422 -3.70 4.86 -37.86
C LEU A 422 -2.94 6.05 -37.23
N ARG A 423 -1.74 5.81 -36.68
CA ARG A 423 -0.92 6.86 -36.07
C ARG A 423 -0.49 7.88 -37.11
N SER A 424 0.02 7.43 -38.26
CA SER A 424 0.43 8.30 -39.37
C SER A 424 -0.72 9.22 -39.81
N ALA A 425 -1.93 8.69 -39.97
CA ALA A 425 -3.06 9.50 -40.40
C ALA A 425 -3.50 10.51 -39.33
N ILE A 426 -3.53 10.12 -38.05
CA ILE A 426 -3.91 11.02 -36.95
C ILE A 426 -2.90 12.17 -36.80
N GLU A 427 -1.60 11.87 -36.83
CA GLU A 427 -0.54 12.88 -36.64
C GLU A 427 -0.48 13.85 -37.81
N ASN A 428 -0.56 13.37 -39.06
CA ASN A 428 -0.47 14.22 -40.25
C ASN A 428 -1.73 15.06 -40.52
N SER A 429 -2.86 14.73 -39.91
CA SER A 429 -4.14 15.45 -40.09
C SER A 429 -4.52 16.35 -38.90
N ALA A 430 -3.72 16.36 -37.85
CA ALA A 430 -3.97 17.10 -36.63
C ALA A 430 -4.00 18.62 -36.86
N LYS A 431 -4.87 19.32 -36.12
CA LYS A 431 -5.00 20.78 -36.20
C LYS A 431 -4.14 21.44 -35.12
N GLY A 432 -3.11 22.19 -35.53
CA GLY A 432 -2.31 22.99 -34.62
C GLY A 432 -3.12 24.06 -33.87
N ILE A 433 -2.89 24.16 -32.57
CA ILE A 433 -3.44 25.17 -31.65
C ILE A 433 -2.43 26.31 -31.56
N ALA A 434 -2.87 27.53 -31.88
CA ALA A 434 -1.99 28.70 -31.90
C ALA A 434 -1.45 29.02 -30.49
N GLY A 435 -0.17 29.42 -30.42
CA GLY A 435 0.48 29.83 -29.18
C GLY A 435 0.96 28.69 -28.28
N LEU A 436 0.72 27.42 -28.63
CA LEU A 436 1.25 26.26 -27.93
C LEU A 436 2.46 25.66 -28.67
N SER A 437 3.48 25.24 -27.93
CA SER A 437 4.63 24.53 -28.51
C SER A 437 4.29 23.08 -28.85
N CYS A 438 5.04 22.47 -29.78
CA CYS A 438 4.94 21.04 -30.10
C CYS A 438 5.14 20.14 -28.86
N LEU A 439 5.92 20.59 -27.87
CA LEU A 439 6.10 19.87 -26.59
C LEU A 439 4.85 19.84 -25.71
N GLN A 440 3.90 20.76 -25.92
CA GLN A 440 2.64 20.84 -25.18
C GLN A 440 1.50 20.14 -25.91
N GLN A 441 1.44 20.26 -27.24
CA GLN A 441 0.29 19.81 -28.03
C GLN A 441 0.56 18.61 -28.94
N GLY A 442 1.81 18.17 -29.05
CA GLY A 442 2.23 17.20 -30.07
C GLY A 442 2.00 17.76 -31.47
N ASN A 443 1.37 16.97 -32.33
CA ASN A 443 0.97 17.38 -33.67
C ASN A 443 -0.30 18.26 -33.69
N GLY A 444 -0.96 18.45 -32.54
CA GLY A 444 -2.14 19.30 -32.39
C GLY A 444 -3.40 18.54 -32.01
N MET A 445 -4.56 19.18 -32.17
CA MET A 445 -5.85 18.60 -31.85
C MET A 445 -6.26 17.53 -32.87
N ILE A 446 -6.69 16.36 -32.39
CA ILE A 446 -7.16 15.27 -33.26
C ILE A 446 -8.33 15.71 -34.16
N GLN A 447 -8.33 15.23 -35.41
CA GLN A 447 -9.33 15.55 -36.44
C GLN A 447 -9.83 14.27 -37.11
N VAL A 448 -10.96 13.72 -36.65
CA VAL A 448 -11.45 12.39 -37.08
C VAL A 448 -11.74 12.32 -38.59
N GLN A 449 -12.45 13.30 -39.13
CA GLN A 449 -12.81 13.30 -40.55
C GLN A 449 -11.57 13.41 -41.44
N GLN A 450 -10.66 14.32 -41.11
CA GLN A 450 -9.43 14.54 -41.87
C GLN A 450 -8.48 13.33 -41.79
N ALA A 451 -8.38 12.68 -40.63
CA ALA A 451 -7.65 11.43 -40.49
C ALA A 451 -8.25 10.31 -41.36
N TRP A 452 -9.58 10.23 -41.44
CA TRP A 452 -10.25 9.26 -42.30
C TRP A 452 -10.02 9.54 -43.79
N ASP A 453 -10.08 10.81 -44.20
CA ASP A 453 -9.81 11.20 -45.58
C ASP A 453 -8.35 10.89 -45.98
N HIS A 454 -7.39 11.11 -45.07
CA HIS A 454 -5.98 10.72 -45.25
C HIS A 454 -5.82 9.19 -45.41
N LEU A 455 -6.44 8.40 -44.53
CA LEU A 455 -6.43 6.94 -44.63
C LEU A 455 -6.98 6.44 -45.96
N LYS A 456 -8.05 7.06 -46.47
CA LYS A 456 -8.65 6.68 -47.75
C LYS A 456 -7.80 7.08 -48.95
N ALA A 457 -7.15 8.23 -48.90
CA ALA A 457 -6.29 8.71 -49.97
C ALA A 457 -5.11 7.76 -50.24
N PHE A 458 -4.54 7.18 -49.18
CA PHE A 458 -3.30 6.40 -49.27
C PHE A 458 -3.47 4.91 -48.97
N LYS A 459 -4.71 4.39 -48.90
CA LYS A 459 -5.03 3.03 -48.45
C LYS A 459 -4.24 1.90 -49.15
N ASP A 460 -3.83 2.10 -50.40
CA ASP A 460 -3.14 1.10 -51.21
C ASP A 460 -1.61 1.14 -51.04
N ASP A 461 -1.08 2.11 -50.30
CA ASP A 461 0.35 2.27 -50.05
C ASP A 461 0.83 1.37 -48.88
N PRO A 462 1.74 0.41 -49.13
CA PRO A 462 2.22 -0.51 -48.11
C PRO A 462 3.22 0.13 -47.12
N SER A 463 3.81 1.28 -47.44
CA SER A 463 4.73 1.99 -46.53
C SER A 463 4.03 2.56 -45.31
N GLN A 464 2.70 2.63 -45.33
CA GLN A 464 1.91 3.02 -44.17
C GLN A 464 1.88 1.97 -43.06
N ASP A 465 2.23 0.72 -43.36
CA ASP A 465 2.26 -0.38 -42.38
C ASP A 465 3.56 -0.45 -41.57
N ILE A 466 4.45 0.53 -41.75
CA ILE A 466 5.80 0.51 -41.21
C ILE A 466 5.91 1.52 -40.07
N PHE A 467 6.42 1.07 -38.93
CA PHE A 467 6.88 1.96 -37.87
C PHE A 467 8.32 2.38 -38.12
N PHE A 468 8.60 3.67 -38.13
CA PHE A 468 9.96 4.17 -38.27
C PHE A 468 10.54 4.50 -36.89
N LYS A 469 11.40 3.62 -36.38
CA LYS A 469 12.10 3.86 -35.12
C LYS A 469 13.30 4.76 -35.34
N VAL A 470 13.34 5.87 -34.60
CA VAL A 470 14.46 6.81 -34.60
C VAL A 470 15.39 6.49 -33.43
N SER A 471 16.70 6.45 -33.69
CA SER A 471 17.72 6.22 -32.66
C SER A 471 18.96 7.07 -32.89
N ILE A 472 19.36 7.84 -31.88
CA ILE A 472 20.59 8.63 -31.89
C ILE A 472 21.74 7.79 -31.33
N LEU A 473 22.74 7.50 -32.15
CA LEU A 473 23.79 6.51 -31.84
C LEU A 473 25.05 7.08 -31.18
N ASN A 474 25.19 8.40 -31.09
CA ASN A 474 26.41 9.05 -30.57
C ASN A 474 26.50 9.04 -29.02
N GLN A 475 25.69 8.23 -28.35
CA GLN A 475 25.61 8.14 -26.89
C GLN A 475 25.69 6.70 -26.39
N ALA A 476 25.99 6.51 -25.10
CA ALA A 476 26.12 5.18 -24.48
C ALA A 476 24.83 4.35 -24.55
N THR A 477 23.66 5.01 -24.57
CA THR A 477 22.35 4.39 -24.81
C THR A 477 21.68 5.08 -26.00
N PRO A 478 21.03 4.31 -26.90
CA PRO A 478 20.28 4.91 -28.02
C PRO A 478 19.14 5.79 -27.50
N MET A 479 19.18 7.08 -27.82
CA MET A 479 18.13 8.05 -27.47
C MET A 479 17.11 8.20 -28.60
N ARG A 480 15.88 8.58 -28.28
CA ARG A 480 14.82 8.83 -29.27
C ARG A 480 14.88 10.21 -29.93
N GLY A 481 15.61 11.14 -29.32
CA GLY A 481 15.85 12.47 -29.86
C GLY A 481 17.07 13.14 -29.28
N ILE A 482 17.25 14.41 -29.64
CA ILE A 482 18.31 15.26 -29.10
C ILE A 482 17.72 16.15 -28.02
N TYR A 483 18.31 16.10 -26.82
CA TYR A 483 18.00 17.04 -25.76
C TYR A 483 19.26 17.63 -25.17
N LEU A 484 19.58 18.87 -25.56
CA LEU A 484 20.72 19.62 -25.03
C LEU A 484 20.19 20.58 -23.96
N ARG A 485 20.59 20.36 -22.70
CA ARG A 485 20.06 21.11 -21.54
C ARG A 485 21.14 21.76 -20.69
N GLN A 486 22.34 21.19 -20.65
CA GLN A 486 23.42 21.68 -19.82
C GLN A 486 24.19 22.82 -20.51
N PRO A 487 24.78 23.77 -19.76
CA PRO A 487 25.53 24.88 -20.35
C PRO A 487 26.68 24.41 -21.23
N SER A 488 27.38 23.34 -20.85
CA SER A 488 28.48 22.74 -21.60
C SER A 488 28.03 22.13 -22.94
N GLU A 489 26.74 21.81 -23.08
CA GLU A 489 26.22 21.16 -24.27
C GLU A 489 25.96 22.14 -25.41
N VAL A 490 25.79 23.41 -25.09
CA VAL A 490 25.35 24.49 -25.99
C VAL A 490 26.46 25.49 -26.33
N LEU A 491 27.72 25.16 -26.00
CA LEU A 491 28.89 26.01 -26.28
C LEU A 491 29.45 25.86 -27.69
N ALA A 492 29.15 24.75 -28.36
CA ALA A 492 29.70 24.43 -29.67
C ALA A 492 28.67 23.67 -30.50
N LYS A 493 28.78 23.80 -31.83
CA LYS A 493 28.07 22.93 -32.77
C LYS A 493 28.49 21.48 -32.60
N LYS A 494 27.54 20.55 -32.78
CA LYS A 494 27.76 19.11 -32.64
C LYS A 494 27.10 18.36 -33.77
N ALA A 495 27.77 17.30 -34.23
CA ALA A 495 27.21 16.36 -35.20
C ALA A 495 26.65 15.12 -34.48
N PHE A 496 25.50 14.66 -34.92
CA PHE A 496 24.79 13.48 -34.41
C PHE A 496 24.52 12.50 -35.55
N LEU A 497 24.51 11.21 -35.24
CA LEU A 497 24.11 10.14 -36.16
C LEU A 497 22.71 9.66 -35.78
N ALA A 498 21.73 9.96 -36.63
CA ALA A 498 20.40 9.38 -36.53
C ALA A 498 20.34 8.09 -37.34
N LYS A 499 19.88 7.00 -36.73
CA LYS A 499 19.52 5.76 -37.40
C LYS A 499 18.00 5.66 -37.47
N ILE A 500 17.49 5.35 -38.65
CA ILE A 500 16.07 5.11 -38.91
C ILE A 500 15.92 3.62 -39.22
N ASP A 501 15.19 2.93 -38.36
CA ASP A 501 14.90 1.50 -38.49
C ASP A 501 13.43 1.29 -38.85
N PRO A 502 13.11 0.75 -40.05
CA PRO A 502 11.75 0.41 -40.42
C PRO A 502 11.34 -0.93 -39.79
N LEU A 503 10.29 -0.90 -38.97
CA LEU A 503 9.80 -2.02 -38.17
C LEU A 503 8.43 -2.46 -38.67
N TYR A 504 8.32 -3.75 -38.98
CA TYR A 504 7.05 -4.38 -39.37
C TYR A 504 6.33 -4.94 -38.13
N SER A 505 5.12 -5.46 -38.32
CA SER A 505 4.25 -5.93 -37.23
C SER A 505 4.94 -6.88 -36.23
N LEU A 506 5.75 -7.84 -36.69
CA LEU A 506 6.64 -8.63 -35.82
C LEU A 506 7.99 -8.83 -36.51
N ASP A 507 9.06 -8.34 -35.89
CA ASP A 507 10.43 -8.51 -36.40
C ASP A 507 10.83 -10.01 -36.47
N GLU A 508 10.27 -10.83 -35.57
CA GLU A 508 10.51 -12.28 -35.49
C GLU A 508 9.81 -13.08 -36.60
N ASP A 509 8.86 -12.50 -37.34
CA ASP A 509 8.15 -13.24 -38.39
C ASP A 509 9.04 -13.42 -39.63
N VAL A 510 9.28 -14.69 -39.97
CA VAL A 510 10.17 -15.13 -41.06
C VAL A 510 9.42 -15.82 -42.20
N ASP A 511 8.11 -15.61 -42.30
CA ASP A 511 7.33 -16.13 -43.42
C ASP A 511 7.69 -15.43 -44.75
N ALA A 512 7.48 -16.13 -45.86
CA ALA A 512 7.89 -15.67 -47.17
C ALA A 512 7.28 -14.30 -47.56
N ALA A 513 6.01 -14.04 -47.19
CA ALA A 513 5.35 -12.80 -47.54
C ALA A 513 5.92 -11.61 -46.75
N THR A 514 6.21 -11.81 -45.46
CA THR A 514 6.89 -10.80 -44.64
C THR A 514 8.30 -10.54 -45.14
N GLN A 515 9.06 -11.58 -45.51
CA GLN A 515 10.40 -11.40 -46.07
C GLN A 515 10.39 -10.71 -47.44
N GLU A 516 9.41 -11.00 -48.28
CA GLU A 516 9.22 -10.32 -49.57
C GLU A 516 8.91 -8.82 -49.37
N LYS A 517 8.02 -8.47 -48.42
CA LYS A 517 7.75 -7.07 -48.05
C LYS A 517 9.01 -6.35 -47.58
N ARG A 518 9.83 -7.02 -46.76
CA ARG A 518 11.11 -6.48 -46.26
C ARG A 518 12.12 -6.27 -47.39
N LEU A 519 12.25 -7.24 -48.30
CA LEU A 519 13.15 -7.14 -49.45
C LEU A 519 12.74 -6.00 -50.39
N ASN A 520 11.43 -5.83 -50.60
CA ASN A 520 10.87 -4.80 -51.48
C ASN A 520 10.79 -3.41 -50.82
N LEU A 521 11.19 -3.26 -49.56
CA LEU A 521 11.25 -1.95 -48.92
C LEU A 521 12.45 -1.17 -49.42
N GLU A 522 12.18 -0.22 -50.30
CA GLU A 522 13.13 0.74 -50.81
C GLU A 522 12.46 2.11 -50.85
N MET A 523 12.94 3.05 -50.06
CA MET A 523 12.36 4.40 -49.95
C MET A 523 13.44 5.47 -50.15
N GLN A 524 13.18 6.40 -51.06
CA GLN A 524 14.00 7.59 -51.24
C GLN A 524 13.42 8.69 -50.36
N CYS A 525 14.10 9.05 -49.28
CA CYS A 525 13.63 10.07 -48.36
C CYS A 525 14.23 11.43 -48.70
N VAL A 526 13.38 12.46 -48.71
CA VAL A 526 13.78 13.88 -48.70
C VAL A 526 13.76 14.36 -47.25
N LEU A 527 14.90 14.81 -46.74
CA LEU A 527 14.98 15.32 -45.38
C LEU A 527 14.87 16.85 -45.39
N ARG A 528 14.14 17.39 -44.41
CA ARG A 528 14.00 18.84 -44.21
C ARG A 528 14.12 19.19 -42.73
N SER A 529 15.07 20.07 -42.40
CA SER A 529 15.13 20.70 -41.09
C SER A 529 14.07 21.80 -40.98
N THR A 530 13.36 21.86 -39.85
CA THR A 530 12.40 22.94 -39.59
C THR A 530 13.07 24.27 -39.24
N GLU A 531 14.33 24.24 -38.81
CA GLU A 531 15.07 25.41 -38.32
C GLU A 531 16.49 25.49 -38.92
N PRO A 532 17.04 26.70 -39.16
CA PRO A 532 18.31 26.89 -39.86
C PRO A 532 19.54 26.52 -39.02
N TRP A 533 19.41 26.46 -37.68
CA TRP A 533 20.47 26.01 -36.77
C TRP A 533 20.60 24.48 -36.70
N VAL A 534 19.76 23.75 -37.46
CA VAL A 534 19.88 22.30 -37.68
C VAL A 534 20.16 22.02 -39.15
N ARG A 535 21.29 21.40 -39.46
CA ARG A 535 21.66 21.04 -40.84
C ARG A 535 21.59 19.54 -41.03
N SER A 536 20.72 19.09 -41.92
CA SER A 536 20.60 17.69 -42.33
C SER A 536 21.01 17.56 -43.81
N PRO A 537 21.40 16.36 -44.27
CA PRO A 537 21.55 16.06 -45.70
C PRO A 537 20.19 16.21 -46.38
N GLU A 538 20.14 16.51 -47.68
CA GLU A 538 18.85 16.66 -48.39
C GLU A 538 18.19 15.33 -48.73
N PHE A 539 18.99 14.29 -48.98
CA PHE A 539 18.52 12.99 -49.43
C PHE A 539 19.08 11.87 -48.56
N PHE A 540 18.25 10.84 -48.37
CA PHE A 540 18.56 9.68 -47.56
C PHE A 540 17.85 8.47 -48.15
N HIS A 541 18.59 7.39 -48.40
CA HIS A 541 18.01 6.15 -48.89
C HIS A 541 17.73 5.20 -47.72
N LEU A 542 16.51 4.66 -47.64
CA LEU A 542 16.09 3.77 -46.57
C LEU A 542 15.65 2.41 -47.14
N ALA A 543 16.27 1.35 -46.64
CA ALA A 543 15.90 -0.03 -46.91
C ALA A 543 15.56 -0.74 -45.59
N HIS A 544 15.08 -1.99 -45.64
CA HIS A 544 14.67 -2.72 -44.44
C HIS A 544 15.72 -2.85 -43.33
N GLY A 545 17.01 -2.98 -43.66
CA GLY A 545 18.08 -3.03 -42.66
C GLY A 545 18.27 -1.74 -41.84
N GLY A 546 17.45 -0.72 -42.12
CA GLY A 546 17.63 0.64 -41.64
C GLY A 546 18.80 1.31 -42.32
N ASN A 547 18.88 2.63 -42.16
CA ASN A 547 20.06 3.38 -42.56
C ASN A 547 20.27 4.55 -41.59
N SER A 548 21.44 5.16 -41.65
CA SER A 548 21.79 6.28 -40.78
C SER A 548 22.33 7.46 -41.55
N PHE A 549 22.04 8.66 -41.07
CA PHE A 549 22.56 9.90 -41.62
C PHE A 549 23.09 10.80 -40.51
N LYS A 550 24.12 11.58 -40.83
CA LYS A 550 24.68 12.57 -39.92
C LYS A 550 23.99 13.90 -40.11
N PHE A 551 23.66 14.58 -39.02
CA PHE A 551 23.14 15.94 -39.02
C PHE A 551 23.86 16.79 -37.96
N GLU A 552 23.88 18.10 -38.14
CA GLU A 552 24.54 19.05 -37.25
C GLU A 552 23.51 19.90 -36.52
N VAL A 553 23.76 20.16 -35.24
CA VAL A 553 23.00 21.09 -34.41
C VAL A 553 23.95 22.18 -33.92
N ASP A 554 23.64 23.44 -34.23
CA ASP A 554 24.42 24.61 -33.84
C ASP A 554 23.68 25.51 -32.84
N PRO A 555 23.84 25.28 -31.52
CA PRO A 555 23.17 26.06 -30.49
C PRO A 555 23.92 27.36 -30.13
N THR A 556 25.01 27.70 -30.81
CA THR A 556 25.91 28.79 -30.39
C THR A 556 25.29 30.16 -30.54
N GLY A 557 24.53 30.38 -31.61
CA GLY A 557 23.84 31.65 -31.91
C GLY A 557 22.43 31.76 -31.35
N LEU A 558 21.94 30.78 -30.59
CA LEU A 558 20.60 30.82 -30.00
C LEU A 558 20.54 31.76 -28.80
N GLU A 559 19.43 32.49 -28.68
CA GLU A 559 19.11 33.29 -27.48
C GLU A 559 18.86 32.40 -26.27
N HIS A 560 18.88 32.97 -25.06
CA HIS A 560 18.51 32.22 -23.86
C HIS A 560 17.06 31.70 -23.95
N GLY A 561 16.78 30.49 -23.48
CA GLY A 561 15.43 29.93 -23.49
C GLY A 561 15.32 28.55 -24.11
N LEU A 562 14.09 28.20 -24.49
CA LEU A 562 13.70 26.93 -25.09
C LEU A 562 13.63 27.10 -26.61
N HIS A 563 14.31 26.20 -27.32
CA HIS A 563 14.30 26.13 -28.79
C HIS A 563 14.00 24.69 -29.22
N THR A 564 13.12 24.54 -30.21
CA THR A 564 12.73 23.23 -30.74
C THR A 564 12.93 23.20 -32.23
N ALA A 565 13.43 22.09 -32.75
CA ALA A 565 13.53 21.82 -34.17
C ALA A 565 13.25 20.35 -34.44
N THR A 566 13.01 20.03 -35.71
CA THR A 566 12.81 18.66 -36.17
C THR A 566 13.51 18.45 -37.50
N VAL A 567 14.08 17.28 -37.72
CA VAL A 567 14.41 16.81 -39.07
C VAL A 567 13.29 15.90 -39.54
N LEU A 568 12.54 16.35 -40.55
CA LEU A 568 11.39 15.65 -41.12
C LEU A 568 11.86 14.81 -42.32
N GLY A 569 11.49 13.53 -42.36
CA GLY A 569 11.73 12.66 -43.51
C GLY A 569 10.45 12.42 -44.31
N PHE A 570 10.44 12.85 -45.57
CA PHE A 570 9.33 12.65 -46.50
C PHE A 570 9.68 11.55 -47.50
N ASP A 571 8.69 10.79 -47.96
CA ASP A 571 8.87 9.96 -49.15
C ASP A 571 8.95 10.87 -50.39
N ALA A 572 10.00 10.71 -51.20
CA ALA A 572 10.20 11.49 -52.41
C ALA A 572 9.12 11.22 -53.46
N ASP A 573 8.58 9.99 -53.51
CA ASP A 573 7.59 9.58 -54.50
C ASP A 573 6.18 10.06 -54.15
N GLN A 574 5.90 10.29 -52.86
CA GLN A 574 4.59 10.72 -52.34
C GLN A 574 4.73 11.74 -51.18
N PRO A 575 5.20 12.97 -51.46
CA PRO A 575 5.37 14.00 -50.43
C PRO A 575 4.05 14.45 -49.76
N GLU A 576 2.91 14.28 -50.45
CA GLU A 576 1.57 14.63 -49.96
C GLU A 576 1.09 13.74 -48.80
N MET A 577 1.72 12.58 -48.57
CA MET A 577 1.45 11.75 -47.39
C MET A 577 1.82 12.43 -46.07
N GLY A 578 2.68 13.44 -46.13
CA GLY A 578 3.31 14.05 -44.97
C GLY A 578 4.58 13.32 -44.53
N PRO A 579 5.26 13.82 -43.48
CA PRO A 579 6.46 13.18 -42.94
C PRO A 579 6.19 11.74 -42.48
N ARG A 580 7.10 10.82 -42.85
CA ARG A 580 7.10 9.40 -42.44
C ARG A 580 7.77 9.18 -41.09
N PHE A 581 8.79 10.00 -40.79
CA PHE A 581 9.46 10.03 -39.50
C PHE A 581 9.93 11.45 -39.17
N HIS A 582 10.19 11.67 -37.88
CA HIS A 582 10.71 12.94 -37.38
C HIS A 582 11.84 12.68 -36.38
N VAL A 583 12.94 13.42 -36.49
CA VAL A 583 14.01 13.42 -35.47
C VAL A 583 13.81 14.63 -34.57
N PRO A 584 13.31 14.45 -33.34
CA PRO A 584 13.02 15.56 -32.44
C PRO A 584 14.31 16.14 -31.85
N ILE A 585 14.40 17.47 -31.82
CA ILE A 585 15.55 18.21 -31.31
C ILE A 585 15.04 19.30 -30.38
N THR A 586 15.46 19.25 -29.11
CA THR A 586 15.19 20.29 -28.12
C THR A 586 16.51 20.83 -27.58
N VAL A 587 16.66 22.15 -27.60
CA VAL A 587 17.82 22.85 -27.04
C VAL A 587 17.33 23.85 -26.00
N ILE A 588 17.89 23.74 -24.79
CA ILE A 588 17.75 24.75 -23.74
C ILE A 588 19.06 25.51 -23.67
N LYS A 589 19.00 26.82 -23.93
CA LYS A 589 20.10 27.74 -23.73
C LYS A 589 19.91 28.43 -22.36
N PRO A 590 20.65 28.03 -21.31
CA PRO A 590 20.48 28.61 -19.99
C PRO A 590 20.97 30.07 -19.96
N MET A 591 20.42 30.83 -19.02
CA MET A 591 20.91 32.17 -18.69
C MET A 591 22.34 32.11 -18.14
N GLU A 592 23.07 33.22 -18.26
CA GLU A 592 24.40 33.33 -17.67
C GLU A 592 24.36 33.11 -16.15
N LYS A 593 25.41 32.45 -15.65
CA LYS A 593 25.55 32.13 -14.23
C LYS A 593 25.60 33.39 -13.38
N GLN A 594 24.58 33.57 -12.53
CA GLN A 594 24.48 34.66 -11.56
C GLN A 594 24.00 34.14 -10.21
N ILE A 595 24.43 34.80 -9.14
CA ILE A 595 24.09 34.42 -7.76
C ILE A 595 22.74 35.00 -7.33
N ASP A 596 22.47 36.25 -7.72
CA ASP A 596 21.21 36.96 -7.50
C ASP A 596 20.66 37.39 -8.86
N ILE A 597 19.42 37.02 -9.16
CA ILE A 597 18.77 37.21 -10.46
C ILE A 597 17.48 37.98 -10.23
N SER A 598 17.29 39.07 -10.97
CA SER A 598 16.04 39.83 -10.99
C SER A 598 15.42 39.70 -12.37
N LEU A 599 14.26 39.05 -12.46
CA LEU A 599 13.56 38.81 -13.73
C LEU A 599 12.73 40.03 -14.20
N GLY A 600 12.80 41.14 -13.46
CA GLY A 600 12.05 42.37 -13.79
C GLY A 600 10.54 42.20 -13.65
N LYS A 601 9.78 43.06 -14.34
CA LYS A 601 8.32 42.98 -14.41
C LYS A 601 7.92 41.96 -15.47
N LEU A 602 7.19 40.93 -15.05
CA LEU A 602 6.68 39.86 -15.90
C LEU A 602 5.19 40.06 -16.10
N GLU A 603 4.77 40.23 -17.35
CA GLU A 603 3.36 40.31 -17.75
C GLU A 603 2.95 39.01 -18.43
N PHE A 604 1.82 38.43 -18.01
CA PHE A 604 1.37 37.13 -18.51
C PHE A 604 0.15 37.30 -19.41
N ALA A 605 0.25 36.78 -20.64
CA ALA A 605 -0.93 36.59 -21.47
C ALA A 605 -1.79 35.44 -20.92
N THR A 606 -3.00 35.28 -21.48
CA THR A 606 -4.08 34.48 -20.92
C THR A 606 -3.68 33.04 -20.53
N ASN A 607 -2.75 32.43 -21.27
CA ASN A 607 -2.28 31.06 -21.06
C ASN A 607 -0.76 30.93 -21.20
N GLU A 608 -0.03 32.02 -20.97
CA GLU A 608 1.42 32.04 -21.16
C GLU A 608 2.15 31.37 -19.98
N VAL A 609 3.10 30.51 -20.33
CA VAL A 609 4.08 29.96 -19.39
C VAL A 609 5.42 30.62 -19.67
N LYS A 610 5.90 31.44 -18.73
CA LYS A 610 7.26 31.98 -18.80
C LYS A 610 8.24 31.00 -18.17
N ARG A 611 9.24 30.60 -18.93
CA ARG A 611 10.26 29.61 -18.52
C ARG A 611 11.61 30.28 -18.42
N PHE A 612 12.28 30.09 -17.29
CA PHE A 612 13.62 30.59 -17.05
C PHE A 612 14.52 29.40 -16.77
N PHE A 613 15.62 29.28 -17.53
CA PHE A 613 16.59 28.20 -17.38
C PHE A 613 17.83 28.76 -16.69
N LEU A 614 18.01 28.38 -15.44
CA LEU A 614 19.02 28.93 -14.56
C LEU A 614 20.20 27.97 -14.45
N GLN A 615 21.41 28.47 -14.69
CA GLN A 615 22.62 27.73 -14.38
C GLN A 615 22.87 27.78 -12.87
N VAL A 616 22.58 26.69 -12.17
CA VAL A 616 22.75 26.63 -10.72
C VAL A 616 24.24 26.72 -10.36
N PRO A 617 24.65 27.74 -9.57
CA PRO A 617 26.05 27.94 -9.24
C PRO A 617 26.67 26.79 -8.43
N GLU A 618 27.93 26.48 -8.71
CA GLU A 618 28.77 25.63 -7.85
C GLU A 618 28.71 26.10 -6.39
N GLY A 619 28.42 25.18 -5.48
CA GLY A 619 28.23 25.47 -4.06
C GLY A 619 26.79 25.75 -3.63
N ALA A 620 25.84 25.94 -4.56
CA ALA A 620 24.43 26.16 -4.21
C ALA A 620 23.77 24.85 -3.72
N THR A 621 23.01 24.95 -2.63
CA THR A 621 22.23 23.84 -2.05
C THR A 621 20.74 24.16 -1.94
N TRP A 622 20.37 25.45 -1.94
CA TRP A 622 18.98 25.89 -2.12
C TRP A 622 18.94 27.25 -2.82
N MET A 623 17.77 27.64 -3.30
CA MET A 623 17.49 28.99 -3.77
C MET A 623 16.25 29.56 -3.09
N ASP A 624 16.23 30.87 -2.94
CA ASP A 624 15.05 31.62 -2.53
C ASP A 624 14.42 32.26 -3.78
N VAL A 625 13.13 32.00 -4.01
CA VAL A 625 12.32 32.63 -5.07
C VAL A 625 11.29 33.52 -4.41
N THR A 626 11.41 34.83 -4.62
CA THR A 626 10.46 35.84 -4.16
C THR A 626 9.65 36.33 -5.34
N ILE A 627 8.33 36.20 -5.26
CA ILE A 627 7.38 36.66 -6.28
C ILE A 627 6.48 37.72 -5.67
N THR A 628 6.37 38.88 -6.33
CA THR A 628 5.60 40.02 -5.84
C THR A 628 4.61 40.47 -6.91
N ASP A 629 3.32 40.57 -6.55
CA ASP A 629 2.28 41.10 -7.44
C ASP A 629 2.56 42.58 -7.77
N SER A 630 2.43 42.96 -9.03
CA SER A 630 2.75 44.31 -9.50
C SER A 630 1.59 45.30 -9.41
N ARG A 631 0.38 44.87 -9.01
CA ARG A 631 -0.78 45.74 -8.84
C ARG A 631 -0.69 46.45 -7.49
N GLN A 632 -1.21 47.68 -7.43
CA GLN A 632 -1.27 48.45 -6.19
C GLN A 632 -2.44 48.00 -5.32
N GLN A 633 -2.32 48.18 -4.00
CA GLN A 633 -3.46 47.97 -3.12
C GLN A 633 -4.56 49.00 -3.39
N PRO A 634 -5.85 48.62 -3.36
CA PRO A 634 -6.94 49.57 -3.47
C PRO A 634 -6.84 50.62 -2.36
N SER A 635 -6.88 51.92 -2.72
CA SER A 635 -6.90 52.99 -1.73
C SER A 635 -8.24 53.00 -0.99
N PRO A 636 -8.26 53.24 0.35
CA PRO A 636 -9.51 53.41 1.10
C PRO A 636 -10.20 54.77 0.85
N THR A 637 -9.65 55.63 -0.01
CA THR A 637 -10.24 56.94 -0.33
C THR A 637 -11.32 56.84 -1.43
N PRO A 638 -12.37 57.69 -1.39
CA PRO A 638 -13.50 57.63 -2.34
C PRO A 638 -13.14 58.00 -3.80
N GLU A 639 -11.90 58.36 -4.07
CA GLU A 639 -11.38 58.67 -5.41
C GLU A 639 -10.93 57.40 -6.17
N ALA A 640 -11.26 56.21 -5.66
CA ALA A 640 -11.02 54.95 -6.34
C ALA A 640 -11.70 54.97 -7.72
N THR A 641 -10.88 54.97 -8.76
CA THR A 641 -11.30 54.72 -10.15
C THR A 641 -12.06 53.40 -10.22
N ASP A 642 -13.11 53.33 -11.04
CA ASP A 642 -13.96 52.13 -11.26
C ASP A 642 -13.16 50.85 -11.68
N ASP A 643 -11.85 50.96 -11.93
CA ASP A 643 -10.92 49.89 -12.33
C ASP A 643 -10.10 49.25 -11.18
N ALA A 644 -10.36 49.56 -9.91
CA ALA A 644 -9.59 49.00 -8.78
C ALA A 644 -9.95 47.52 -8.49
N ASP A 645 -9.15 46.57 -8.98
CA ASP A 645 -9.36 45.14 -8.78
C ASP A 645 -8.58 44.56 -7.57
N ALA A 646 -9.32 44.24 -6.50
CA ALA A 646 -8.79 43.63 -5.27
C ALA A 646 -8.64 42.10 -5.33
N SER A 647 -9.05 41.44 -6.42
CA SER A 647 -9.09 39.98 -6.48
C SER A 647 -7.70 39.34 -6.60
N ALA A 648 -7.55 38.18 -5.96
CA ALA A 648 -6.30 37.43 -6.03
C ALA A 648 -6.12 36.76 -7.40
N ARG A 649 -4.87 36.65 -7.86
CA ARG A 649 -4.50 35.90 -9.07
C ARG A 649 -3.89 34.57 -8.67
N LEU A 650 -4.38 33.48 -9.25
CA LEU A 650 -3.74 32.17 -9.10
C LEU A 650 -2.62 32.04 -10.13
N MET A 651 -1.42 31.82 -9.63
CA MET A 651 -0.23 31.52 -10.41
C MET A 651 0.32 30.15 -10.02
N MET A 652 1.05 29.52 -10.92
CA MET A 652 1.75 28.27 -10.64
C MET A 652 3.24 28.49 -10.80
N LEU A 653 3.99 28.21 -9.73
CA LEU A 653 5.44 28.09 -9.74
C LEU A 653 5.78 26.60 -9.81
N HIS A 654 6.57 26.22 -10.81
CA HIS A 654 7.04 24.85 -10.97
C HIS A 654 8.51 24.83 -11.35
N THR A 655 9.34 24.18 -10.54
CA THR A 655 10.77 24.06 -10.79
C THR A 655 11.17 22.62 -10.99
N VAL A 656 12.04 22.33 -11.95
CA VAL A 656 12.51 20.97 -12.26
C VAL A 656 14.01 20.95 -12.56
N GLN A 657 14.74 20.00 -11.96
CA GLN A 657 16.08 19.58 -12.39
C GLN A 657 16.04 18.12 -12.84
N LEU A 658 16.66 17.83 -13.98
CA LEU A 658 16.80 16.44 -14.45
C LEU A 658 18.09 15.86 -13.89
N LEU A 659 17.94 14.98 -12.90
CA LEU A 659 19.04 14.23 -12.32
C LEU A 659 19.20 12.89 -13.05
N PRO A 660 20.45 12.43 -13.32
CA PRO A 660 20.66 11.13 -13.94
C PRO A 660 19.99 9.99 -13.16
N HIS A 661 19.30 9.09 -13.88
CA HIS A 661 18.59 7.92 -13.32
C HIS A 661 17.57 8.24 -12.22
N ARG A 662 16.96 9.43 -12.25
CA ARG A 662 15.87 9.81 -11.34
C ARG A 662 14.69 10.36 -12.13
N ALA A 663 13.50 10.15 -11.61
CA ALA A 663 12.30 10.71 -12.20
C ALA A 663 12.23 12.22 -11.91
N HIS A 664 11.50 12.98 -12.73
CA HIS A 664 11.32 14.42 -12.51
C HIS A 664 10.77 14.74 -11.11
N ARG A 665 9.89 13.88 -10.56
CA ARG A 665 9.30 14.04 -9.22
C ARG A 665 10.33 14.07 -8.08
N ASP A 666 11.52 13.51 -8.30
CA ASP A 666 12.55 13.40 -7.27
C ASP A 666 13.35 14.70 -7.08
N ALA A 667 13.24 15.64 -8.03
CA ALA A 667 13.94 16.92 -8.04
C ALA A 667 13.07 18.05 -8.60
N GLU A 668 11.81 18.09 -8.17
CA GLU A 668 10.87 19.15 -8.51
C GLU A 668 10.29 19.88 -7.29
N GLN A 669 9.77 21.08 -7.53
CA GLN A 669 8.92 21.78 -6.57
C GLN A 669 7.79 22.48 -7.33
N LYS A 670 6.55 22.07 -7.05
CA LYS A 670 5.34 22.64 -7.64
C LYS A 670 4.49 23.31 -6.57
N LYS A 671 4.06 24.55 -6.81
CA LYS A 671 3.25 25.33 -5.86
C LYS A 671 2.27 26.23 -6.60
N VAL A 672 1.00 26.15 -6.21
CA VAL A 672 -0.02 27.14 -6.62
C VAL A 672 0.04 28.30 -5.63
N LEU A 673 0.18 29.52 -6.17
CA LEU A 673 0.33 30.76 -5.44
C LEU A 673 -0.93 31.60 -5.65
N SER A 674 -1.52 32.08 -4.56
CA SER A 674 -2.61 33.06 -4.59
C SER A 674 -2.02 34.42 -4.25
N LEU A 675 -1.98 35.33 -5.22
CA LEU A 675 -1.38 36.66 -5.10
C LEU A 675 -2.45 37.74 -5.09
N SER A 676 -2.65 38.36 -3.93
CA SER A 676 -3.40 39.61 -3.80
C SER A 676 -2.55 40.80 -4.28
N PRO A 677 -3.16 41.96 -4.60
CA PRO A 677 -2.41 43.15 -5.00
C PRO A 677 -1.30 43.52 -3.99
N ALA A 678 -0.11 43.81 -4.50
CA ALA A 678 1.14 44.09 -3.77
C ALA A 678 1.63 42.97 -2.81
N GLN A 679 1.02 41.78 -2.84
CA GLN A 679 1.46 40.66 -2.00
C GLN A 679 2.80 40.11 -2.46
N GLU A 680 3.69 39.85 -1.50
CA GLU A 680 4.97 39.18 -1.72
C GLU A 680 4.93 37.76 -1.13
N ILE A 681 5.35 36.77 -1.92
CA ILE A 681 5.52 35.39 -1.49
C ILE A 681 6.95 34.94 -1.73
N LYS A 682 7.63 34.54 -0.65
CA LYS A 682 8.97 33.95 -0.69
C LYS A 682 8.89 32.43 -0.48
N THR A 683 9.46 31.66 -1.41
CA THR A 683 9.54 30.20 -1.32
C THR A 683 10.99 29.76 -1.48
N SER A 684 11.45 28.83 -0.63
CA SER A 684 12.80 28.28 -0.69
C SER A 684 12.78 26.88 -1.26
N ILE A 685 13.65 26.61 -2.21
CA ILE A 685 13.63 25.41 -3.04
C ILE A 685 15.02 24.76 -3.01
N PRO A 686 15.15 23.47 -2.67
CA PRO A 686 16.44 22.77 -2.75
C PRO A 686 16.93 22.71 -4.20
N VAL A 687 18.24 22.85 -4.41
CA VAL A 687 18.84 22.80 -5.76
C VAL A 687 20.12 21.99 -5.77
N HIS A 688 20.44 21.44 -6.92
CA HIS A 688 21.68 20.72 -7.22
C HIS A 688 22.58 21.60 -8.09
N ALA A 689 23.79 21.88 -7.60
CA ALA A 689 24.81 22.62 -8.34
C ALA A 689 25.20 21.95 -9.66
N GLY A 690 25.61 22.75 -10.66
CA GLY A 690 26.14 22.25 -11.93
C GLY A 690 25.09 21.71 -12.91
N ILE A 691 23.82 21.62 -12.50
CA ILE A 691 22.71 21.12 -13.32
C ILE A 691 21.73 22.25 -13.62
N THR A 692 21.36 22.45 -14.88
CA THR A 692 20.37 23.46 -15.27
C THR A 692 19.02 23.24 -14.58
N LEU A 693 18.55 24.26 -13.88
CA LEU A 693 17.23 24.32 -13.26
C LEU A 693 16.26 25.04 -14.20
N GLU A 694 15.09 24.46 -14.42
CA GLU A 694 13.97 25.19 -14.99
C GLU A 694 13.14 25.81 -13.86
N LEU A 695 12.78 27.08 -14.03
CA LEU A 695 11.77 27.79 -13.24
C LEU A 695 10.66 28.22 -14.20
N ALA A 696 9.52 27.54 -14.12
CA ALA A 696 8.32 27.88 -14.87
C ALA A 696 7.35 28.66 -13.98
N LEU A 697 6.97 29.85 -14.45
CA LEU A 697 5.88 30.64 -13.91
C LEU A 697 4.75 30.69 -14.92
N ALA A 698 3.58 30.26 -14.50
CA ALA A 698 2.40 30.25 -15.35
C ALA A 698 1.22 30.91 -14.65
N ARG A 699 0.41 31.61 -15.42
CA ARG A 699 -0.94 31.94 -14.98
C ARG A 699 -1.75 30.63 -14.95
N TYR A 700 -2.48 30.39 -13.87
CA TYR A 700 -3.36 29.23 -13.82
C TYR A 700 -4.48 29.41 -14.86
N TRP A 701 -4.84 28.36 -15.59
CA TRP A 701 -5.74 28.43 -16.76
C TRP A 701 -7.10 29.10 -16.45
N SER A 702 -7.57 29.03 -15.20
CA SER A 702 -8.83 29.64 -14.77
C SER A 702 -8.70 31.05 -14.19
N THR A 703 -7.49 31.61 -14.14
CA THR A 703 -7.26 32.95 -13.61
C THR A 703 -7.68 34.00 -14.63
N ARG A 704 -8.43 35.00 -14.18
CA ARG A 704 -8.92 36.10 -15.02
C ARG A 704 -8.22 37.42 -14.75
N GLY A 705 -8.33 38.34 -15.70
CA GLY A 705 -7.77 39.68 -15.60
C GLY A 705 -6.25 39.76 -15.83
N PRO A 706 -5.71 40.98 -15.98
CA PRO A 706 -4.29 41.20 -16.17
C PRO A 706 -3.52 40.64 -14.97
N THR A 707 -2.41 39.96 -15.26
CA THR A 707 -1.53 39.36 -14.27
C THR A 707 -0.12 39.86 -14.54
N ALA A 708 0.41 40.63 -13.61
CA ALA A 708 1.78 41.12 -13.65
C ALA A 708 2.45 40.88 -12.31
N SER A 709 3.65 40.31 -12.34
CA SER A 709 4.44 40.00 -11.14
C SER A 709 5.91 40.30 -11.37
N THR A 710 6.64 40.61 -10.31
CA THR A 710 8.11 40.59 -10.35
C THR A 710 8.62 39.34 -9.66
N ALA A 711 9.77 38.83 -10.11
CA ALA A 711 10.41 37.66 -9.51
C ALA A 711 11.90 37.91 -9.26
N LYS A 712 12.35 37.56 -8.06
CA LYS A 712 13.76 37.61 -7.64
C LYS A 712 14.20 36.24 -7.18
N ILE A 713 15.37 35.79 -7.65
CA ILE A 713 15.99 34.53 -7.25
C ILE A 713 17.34 34.81 -6.59
N SER A 714 17.60 34.16 -5.46
CA SER A 714 18.89 34.23 -4.75
C SER A 714 19.38 32.82 -4.43
N PHE A 715 20.57 32.46 -4.93
CA PHE A 715 21.18 31.16 -4.65
C PHE A 715 21.99 31.17 -3.35
N HIS A 716 21.78 30.14 -2.54
CA HIS A 716 22.40 29.98 -1.23
C HIS A 716 23.01 28.58 -1.10
N GLY A 717 24.01 28.43 -0.23
CA GLY A 717 24.87 27.27 -0.31
C GLY A 717 25.70 26.98 0.93
N VAL A 718 25.46 25.84 1.56
CA VAL A 718 26.40 25.25 2.52
C VAL A 718 26.68 23.82 2.08
N THR A 719 27.86 23.62 1.49
CA THR A 719 28.29 22.31 0.97
C THR A 719 29.03 21.50 2.02
N LEU A 720 29.00 20.19 1.79
CA LEU A 720 29.70 19.19 2.57
C LEU A 720 30.88 18.65 1.77
N SER A 721 31.99 18.37 2.45
CA SER A 721 33.10 17.64 1.82
C SER A 721 32.78 16.18 1.56
N GLN A 722 31.90 15.57 2.37
CA GLN A 722 31.55 14.15 2.34
C GLN A 722 30.13 13.95 2.88
N ASP A 723 29.43 12.94 2.37
CA ASP A 723 28.17 12.46 2.93
C ASP A 723 28.35 12.01 4.38
N ILE A 724 27.33 12.24 5.20
CA ILE A 724 27.44 12.06 6.63
C ILE A 724 26.83 10.71 7.01
N SER A 725 27.68 9.69 7.01
CA SER A 725 27.39 8.37 7.58
C SER A 725 28.25 8.18 8.83
N THR A 726 27.64 7.61 9.88
CA THR A 726 28.29 7.35 11.17
C THR A 726 27.95 5.95 11.66
N ALA A 727 28.75 5.40 12.58
CA ALA A 727 28.44 4.16 13.28
C ALA A 727 28.35 4.45 14.77
N SER A 728 27.41 3.82 15.49
CA SER A 728 27.16 4.06 16.93
C SER A 728 28.41 3.83 17.81
N THR A 729 29.33 3.00 17.33
CA THR A 729 30.61 2.67 17.98
C THR A 729 31.83 3.34 17.33
N GLY A 730 31.61 4.17 16.29
CA GLY A 730 32.67 4.77 15.46
C GLY A 730 33.30 6.05 16.01
N GLY A 731 32.89 6.52 17.20
CA GLY A 731 33.41 7.76 17.79
C GLY A 731 32.76 9.02 17.21
N ILE A 732 33.55 10.08 17.00
CA ILE A 732 33.07 11.39 16.52
C ILE A 732 33.27 11.48 15.01
N SER A 733 32.19 11.74 14.25
CA SER A 733 32.30 11.97 12.81
C SER A 733 32.56 13.44 12.50
N ARG A 734 33.41 13.72 11.51
CA ARG A 734 33.78 15.07 11.09
C ARG A 734 33.41 15.27 9.63
N THR A 735 32.76 16.39 9.34
CA THR A 735 32.64 16.91 7.97
C THR A 735 33.07 18.37 7.91
N LEU A 736 33.48 18.84 6.73
CA LEU A 736 33.81 20.23 6.49
C LEU A 736 32.62 20.92 5.83
N LEU A 737 32.17 22.00 6.46
CA LEU A 737 31.17 22.91 5.93
C LEU A 737 31.89 24.01 5.16
N ARG A 738 31.43 24.30 3.96
CA ARG A 738 31.99 25.35 3.12
C ARG A 738 30.88 26.24 2.57
N SER A 739 31.12 27.55 2.58
CA SER A 739 30.27 28.51 1.87
C SER A 739 31.06 29.18 0.76
N ASP A 740 30.68 28.92 -0.49
CA ASP A 740 31.40 29.43 -1.67
C ASP A 740 30.74 30.66 -2.31
N LEU A 741 29.43 30.79 -2.14
CA LEU A 741 28.63 31.79 -2.84
C LEU A 741 28.60 33.14 -2.12
N ARG A 742 28.31 33.12 -0.83
CA ARG A 742 28.09 34.32 -0.02
C ARG A 742 28.36 34.05 1.46
N ASP A 743 28.24 35.08 2.29
CA ASP A 743 28.25 34.87 3.74
C ASP A 743 26.94 34.19 4.15
N GLU A 744 27.04 33.05 4.83
CA GLU A 744 25.89 32.24 5.23
C GLU A 744 25.82 32.12 6.74
N GLU A 745 24.62 32.30 7.31
CA GLU A 745 24.38 32.05 8.72
C GLU A 745 24.14 30.57 8.93
N ILE A 746 25.06 29.90 9.63
CA ILE A 746 24.96 28.48 9.92
C ILE A 746 24.47 28.23 11.34
N LYS A 747 23.49 27.34 11.44
CA LYS A 747 22.93 26.77 12.67
C LYS A 747 22.70 25.27 12.44
N PRO A 748 23.73 24.43 12.64
CA PRO A 748 23.61 22.99 12.43
C PRO A 748 22.55 22.36 13.33
N SER A 749 21.72 21.52 12.75
CA SER A 749 20.76 20.67 13.45
C SER A 749 20.70 19.31 12.75
N ALA A 750 20.85 18.23 13.51
CA ALA A 750 20.90 16.88 12.98
C ALA A 750 19.90 16.01 13.74
N ASN A 751 18.97 15.39 13.02
CA ASN A 751 17.94 14.56 13.64
C ASN A 751 17.77 13.26 12.86
N LEU A 752 17.85 12.15 13.57
CA LEU A 752 17.49 10.83 13.07
C LEU A 752 16.00 10.60 13.31
N THR A 753 15.24 10.36 12.24
CA THR A 753 13.77 10.32 12.27
C THR A 753 13.20 8.93 12.00
N TYR A 754 13.97 8.08 11.33
CA TYR A 754 13.58 6.75 10.92
C TYR A 754 14.57 5.71 11.43
N TRP A 755 14.06 4.52 11.70
CA TRP A 755 14.81 3.35 12.13
C TRP A 755 14.53 2.18 11.19
N ARG A 756 15.57 1.68 10.53
CA ARG A 756 15.52 0.57 9.58
C ARG A 756 16.14 -0.67 10.19
N THR A 757 15.41 -1.78 10.14
CA THR A 757 15.89 -3.10 10.55
C THR A 757 16.04 -3.98 9.31
N PRO A 758 17.23 -4.55 9.05
CA PRO A 758 17.41 -5.50 7.97
C PRO A 758 16.79 -6.86 8.32
N LEU A 759 16.14 -7.50 7.34
CA LEU A 759 15.55 -8.82 7.45
C LEU A 759 16.13 -9.75 6.38
N LEU A 760 16.42 -10.98 6.76
CA LEU A 760 16.74 -12.07 5.85
C LEU A 760 15.52 -12.98 5.70
N PRO A 761 15.35 -13.65 4.55
CA PRO A 761 14.21 -14.53 4.35
C PRO A 761 14.28 -15.71 5.34
N THR A 762 13.17 -16.01 6.01
CA THR A 762 13.01 -17.23 6.81
C THR A 762 12.70 -18.41 5.90
N ARG A 763 11.90 -18.19 4.85
CA ARG A 763 11.61 -19.17 3.80
C ARG A 763 12.11 -18.69 2.44
N ARG A 764 12.95 -19.52 1.81
CA ARG A 764 13.48 -19.30 0.45
C ARG A 764 12.69 -20.14 -0.54
N GLY A 765 11.71 -19.53 -1.20
CA GLY A 765 10.99 -20.19 -2.28
C GLY A 765 11.92 -20.70 -3.37
N THR A 766 11.42 -21.66 -4.15
CA THR A 766 12.05 -22.09 -5.39
C THR A 766 11.36 -21.36 -6.53
N PRO A 767 12.09 -20.68 -7.43
CA PRO A 767 11.51 -20.12 -8.64
C PRO A 767 10.71 -21.18 -9.40
N SER A 768 9.48 -20.86 -9.77
CA SER A 768 8.58 -21.80 -10.46
C SER A 768 7.78 -21.09 -11.55
N PRO A 769 7.37 -21.81 -12.61
CA PRO A 769 6.41 -21.29 -13.58
C PRO A 769 5.11 -20.87 -12.89
N CYS A 770 4.47 -19.82 -13.39
CA CYS A 770 3.15 -19.46 -12.90
C CYS A 770 2.10 -20.46 -13.40
N ASP A 771 1.43 -21.14 -12.48
CA ASP A 771 0.38 -22.13 -12.76
C ASP A 771 -1.02 -21.49 -12.97
N ASP A 772 -1.09 -20.17 -12.97
CA ASP A 772 -2.33 -19.43 -13.15
C ASP A 772 -2.66 -19.31 -14.65
N PRO A 773 -3.86 -19.74 -15.10
CA PRO A 773 -4.24 -19.63 -16.51
C PRO A 773 -4.23 -18.19 -17.03
N ARG A 774 -4.37 -17.19 -16.14
CA ARG A 774 -4.27 -15.76 -16.50
C ARG A 774 -2.84 -15.33 -16.87
N ASP A 775 -1.85 -16.13 -16.48
CA ASP A 775 -0.43 -15.87 -16.69
C ASP A 775 0.20 -16.78 -17.76
N ALA A 776 -0.61 -17.59 -18.42
CA ALA A 776 -0.17 -18.44 -19.51
C ALA A 776 0.46 -17.64 -20.66
N ALA A 777 1.47 -18.23 -21.30
CA ALA A 777 2.09 -17.65 -22.47
C ALA A 777 1.10 -17.62 -23.65
N CYS A 778 1.06 -16.50 -24.38
CA CYS A 778 0.09 -16.28 -25.44
C CYS A 778 0.72 -15.44 -26.58
N ALA A 779 0.41 -15.73 -27.86
CA ALA A 779 0.99 -15.04 -29.03
C ALA A 779 0.23 -13.75 -29.43
N PRO A 780 0.84 -12.55 -29.41
CA PRO A 780 2.22 -12.32 -29.83
C PRO A 780 3.24 -12.20 -28.69
N LEU A 781 2.79 -12.16 -27.44
CA LEU A 781 3.66 -11.92 -26.28
C LEU A 781 4.65 -13.07 -26.02
N ARG A 782 4.29 -14.32 -26.37
CA ARG A 782 5.10 -15.57 -26.32
C ARG A 782 5.95 -15.71 -25.03
N HIS A 783 5.42 -15.26 -23.91
CA HIS A 783 6.17 -15.05 -22.67
C HIS A 783 5.64 -15.92 -21.52
N GLU A 784 6.47 -16.84 -21.03
CA GLU A 784 6.22 -17.60 -19.81
C GLU A 784 6.67 -16.80 -18.59
N THR A 785 5.74 -16.48 -17.69
CA THR A 785 6.06 -15.81 -16.43
C THR A 785 6.47 -16.84 -15.37
N ARG A 786 7.55 -16.54 -14.63
CA ARG A 786 7.99 -17.29 -13.46
C ARG A 786 7.86 -16.42 -12.21
N LEU A 787 7.68 -17.06 -11.06
CA LEU A 787 7.54 -16.39 -9.77
C LEU A 787 8.50 -16.96 -8.72
N LEU A 788 8.92 -16.09 -7.82
CA LEU A 788 9.62 -16.43 -6.58
C LEU A 788 8.85 -15.83 -5.40
N VAL A 789 8.61 -16.63 -4.36
CA VAL A 789 8.00 -16.17 -3.10
C VAL A 789 8.99 -16.32 -1.96
N LEU A 790 9.21 -15.24 -1.22
CA LEU A 790 10.09 -15.18 -0.06
C LEU A 790 9.27 -14.77 1.17
N ASP A 791 9.42 -15.50 2.27
CA ASP A 791 8.77 -15.15 3.55
C ASP A 791 9.84 -14.62 4.52
N TYR A 792 9.48 -13.57 5.27
CA TYR A 792 10.32 -12.90 6.26
C TYR A 792 9.51 -12.75 7.55
N GLU A 793 10.18 -12.85 8.69
CA GLU A 793 9.53 -12.72 10.00
C GLU A 793 10.29 -11.73 10.87
N PHE A 794 9.54 -10.95 11.66
CA PHE A 794 10.10 -10.08 12.67
C PHE A 794 9.13 -9.88 13.84
N GLU A 795 9.69 -9.63 15.02
CA GLU A 795 8.91 -9.33 16.22
C GLU A 795 8.72 -7.81 16.36
N GLN A 796 7.46 -7.37 16.45
CA GLN A 796 7.10 -5.99 16.73
C GLN A 796 6.80 -5.81 18.22
N LYS A 797 7.67 -5.07 18.93
CA LYS A 797 7.60 -4.92 20.40
C LYS A 797 6.41 -4.08 20.89
N GLU A 798 6.01 -3.08 20.11
CA GLU A 798 4.91 -2.16 20.42
C GLU A 798 4.09 -1.92 19.14
N ALA A 799 2.77 -1.75 19.26
CA ALA A 799 1.94 -1.46 18.11
C ALA A 799 2.36 -0.14 17.47
N GLY A 800 2.43 -0.09 16.14
CA GLY A 800 2.92 1.07 15.42
C GLY A 800 2.83 0.92 13.92
N LYS A 801 3.42 1.85 13.19
CA LYS A 801 3.48 1.79 11.72
C LYS A 801 4.85 1.34 11.26
N VAL A 802 4.85 0.47 10.25
CA VAL A 802 6.07 -0.02 9.58
C VAL A 802 5.97 0.21 8.08
N ARG A 803 7.09 0.49 7.44
CA ARG A 803 7.19 0.63 5.99
C ARG A 803 8.16 -0.45 5.46
N PRO A 804 7.68 -1.44 4.70
CA PRO A 804 8.52 -2.47 4.12
C PRO A 804 9.25 -1.94 2.89
N LEU A 805 10.57 -2.12 2.84
CA LEU A 805 11.44 -1.63 1.77
C LEU A 805 12.21 -2.79 1.12
N ALA A 806 12.16 -2.85 -0.20
CA ALA A 806 12.92 -3.75 -1.06
C ALA A 806 13.75 -2.90 -2.05
N PRO A 807 14.91 -2.33 -1.64
CA PRO A 807 15.63 -1.33 -2.42
C PRO A 807 16.09 -1.77 -3.82
N MET A 808 16.16 -3.09 -4.08
CA MET A 808 16.54 -3.63 -5.40
C MET A 808 15.39 -3.69 -6.40
N LEU A 809 14.14 -3.57 -5.94
CA LEU A 809 12.94 -3.73 -6.76
C LEU A 809 12.10 -2.45 -6.80
N GLN A 810 11.98 -1.78 -5.65
CA GLN A 810 11.17 -0.58 -5.48
C GLN A 810 11.81 0.65 -6.13
N GLY A 811 10.99 1.69 -6.34
CA GLY A 811 11.41 2.89 -7.07
C GLY A 811 11.15 2.83 -8.58
N HIS A 812 10.68 1.68 -9.08
CA HIS A 812 10.38 1.47 -10.50
C HIS A 812 9.09 0.66 -10.67
N LEU A 813 8.30 1.02 -11.67
CA LEU A 813 7.05 0.33 -12.01
C LEU A 813 7.03 -0.01 -13.50
N TYR A 814 6.93 1.01 -14.36
CA TYR A 814 6.87 0.85 -15.80
C TYR A 814 8.24 0.53 -16.41
N GLU A 815 9.27 1.22 -15.92
CA GLU A 815 10.67 1.04 -16.32
C GLU A 815 11.36 -0.12 -15.61
N SER A 816 10.64 -0.87 -14.79
CA SER A 816 11.21 -1.98 -14.03
C SER A 816 11.75 -3.06 -14.96
N ALA A 817 12.94 -3.56 -14.63
CA ALA A 817 13.49 -4.76 -15.25
C ALA A 817 12.72 -6.03 -14.84
N PHE A 818 11.96 -5.96 -13.75
CA PHE A 818 11.10 -7.04 -13.26
C PHE A 818 9.68 -6.90 -13.79
N GLU A 819 8.97 -8.03 -13.95
CA GLU A 819 7.57 -8.01 -14.38
C GLU A 819 6.69 -7.42 -13.27
N ALA A 820 6.95 -7.81 -12.01
CA ALA A 820 6.22 -7.31 -10.86
C ALA A 820 6.94 -7.60 -9.54
N GLN A 821 6.62 -6.82 -8.53
CA GLN A 821 6.82 -7.16 -7.12
C GLN A 821 5.51 -6.96 -6.35
N LEU A 822 5.32 -7.66 -5.23
CA LEU A 822 4.22 -7.42 -4.29
C LEU A 822 4.58 -7.95 -2.91
N MET A 823 4.41 -7.13 -1.88
CA MET A 823 4.69 -7.46 -0.48
C MET A 823 3.39 -7.45 0.32
N LEU A 824 3.10 -8.52 1.04
CA LEU A 824 1.91 -8.65 1.90
C LEU A 824 2.36 -8.87 3.35
N LEU A 825 1.78 -8.11 4.28
CA LEU A 825 2.10 -8.19 5.71
C LEU A 825 0.95 -8.87 6.46
N PHE A 826 1.29 -9.80 7.35
CA PHE A 826 0.35 -10.60 8.12
C PHE A 826 0.70 -10.62 9.60
N ASP A 827 -0.31 -10.75 10.46
CA ASP A 827 -0.11 -11.04 11.88
C ASP A 827 0.08 -12.54 12.16
N LYS A 828 0.21 -12.91 13.44
CA LYS A 828 0.33 -14.31 13.90
C LYS A 828 -0.85 -15.21 13.47
N ASP A 829 -2.03 -14.62 13.24
CA ASP A 829 -3.26 -15.31 12.89
C ASP A 829 -3.47 -15.34 11.35
N LYS A 830 -2.41 -15.02 10.57
CA LYS A 830 -2.41 -14.92 9.09
C LYS A 830 -3.41 -13.88 8.54
N ARG A 831 -3.89 -12.94 9.36
CA ARG A 831 -4.74 -11.84 8.91
C ARG A 831 -3.88 -10.83 8.15
N LEU A 832 -4.34 -10.43 6.96
CA LEU A 832 -3.69 -9.39 6.17
C LEU A 832 -3.78 -8.03 6.89
N LEU A 833 -2.62 -7.42 7.13
CA LEU A 833 -2.48 -6.11 7.77
C LEU A 833 -2.34 -4.99 6.73
N GLY A 834 -1.69 -5.27 5.61
CA GLY A 834 -1.49 -4.32 4.51
C GLY A 834 -0.64 -4.89 3.39
N ALA A 835 -0.48 -4.09 2.33
CA ALA A 835 0.30 -4.44 1.15
C ALA A 835 1.26 -3.28 0.78
N SER A 836 2.32 -3.61 0.06
CA SER A 836 3.30 -2.66 -0.48
C SER A 836 3.86 -3.18 -1.80
N ASP A 837 4.22 -2.28 -2.71
CA ASP A 837 4.73 -2.60 -4.05
C ASP A 837 5.82 -1.56 -4.42
N ALA A 838 5.87 -1.04 -5.65
CA ALA A 838 6.91 -0.15 -6.17
C ALA A 838 7.11 1.12 -5.33
N TRP A 839 6.00 1.68 -4.84
CA TRP A 839 5.97 2.86 -3.96
C TRP A 839 5.58 2.42 -2.54
N PRO A 840 6.54 2.30 -1.61
CA PRO A 840 6.25 1.75 -0.29
C PRO A 840 5.49 2.73 0.60
N ASP A 841 4.35 2.27 1.13
CA ASP A 841 3.51 2.98 2.10
C ASP A 841 3.63 2.41 3.53
N GLU A 842 3.19 3.19 4.51
CA GLU A 842 3.13 2.78 5.91
C GLU A 842 1.96 1.80 6.17
N VAL A 843 2.25 0.69 6.84
CA VAL A 843 1.27 -0.31 7.29
C VAL A 843 1.21 -0.32 8.82
N SER A 844 0.00 -0.22 9.37
CA SER A 844 -0.21 -0.36 10.82
C SER A 844 -0.09 -1.83 11.24
N VAL A 845 0.82 -2.11 12.17
CA VAL A 845 1.09 -3.45 12.70
C VAL A 845 0.87 -3.50 14.22
N PRO A 846 0.23 -4.58 14.74
CA PRO A 846 0.09 -4.78 16.17
C PRO A 846 1.41 -5.21 16.81
N LYS A 847 1.44 -5.25 18.14
CA LYS A 847 2.50 -5.92 18.90
C LYS A 847 2.44 -7.43 18.66
N GLY A 848 3.58 -8.06 18.40
CA GLY A 848 3.73 -9.50 18.21
C GLY A 848 4.55 -9.87 16.96
N ASN A 849 4.53 -11.14 16.59
CA ASN A 849 5.22 -11.65 15.40
C ASN A 849 4.46 -11.26 14.13
N ILE A 850 5.19 -10.70 13.17
CA ILE A 850 4.68 -10.27 11.87
C ILE A 850 5.37 -11.08 10.78
N THR A 851 4.58 -11.60 9.84
CA THR A 851 5.07 -12.29 8.65
C THR A 851 4.92 -11.38 7.44
N LEU A 852 5.99 -11.18 6.69
CA LEU A 852 6.00 -10.46 5.43
C LEU A 852 6.29 -11.44 4.29
N ARG A 853 5.42 -11.45 3.28
CA ARG A 853 5.58 -12.30 2.09
C ARG A 853 5.82 -11.44 0.87
N LEU A 854 6.93 -11.65 0.16
CA LEU A 854 7.29 -10.96 -1.08
C LEU A 854 7.13 -11.93 -2.25
N GLN A 855 6.38 -11.53 -3.28
CA GLN A 855 6.37 -12.16 -4.59
C GLN A 855 7.15 -11.30 -5.58
N VAL A 856 8.04 -11.94 -6.35
CA VAL A 856 8.74 -11.33 -7.49
C VAL A 856 8.45 -12.14 -8.75
N ARG A 857 8.11 -11.46 -9.85
CA ARG A 857 7.82 -12.09 -11.15
C ARG A 857 8.84 -11.67 -12.19
N HIS A 858 9.33 -12.64 -12.95
CA HIS A 858 10.31 -12.41 -14.01
C HIS A 858 10.31 -13.57 -15.02
N LYS A 859 10.87 -13.32 -16.21
CA LYS A 859 10.95 -14.28 -17.33
C LYS A 859 12.13 -15.24 -17.22
N ASP A 860 13.27 -14.69 -16.81
CA ASP A 860 14.50 -15.43 -16.58
C ASP A 860 14.53 -15.99 -15.15
N ILE A 861 14.66 -17.30 -15.05
CA ILE A 861 14.79 -18.03 -13.79
C ILE A 861 16.10 -17.72 -13.07
N LYS A 862 17.20 -17.46 -13.79
CA LYS A 862 18.51 -17.20 -13.17
C LYS A 862 18.49 -15.90 -12.37
N ILE A 863 17.76 -14.90 -12.86
CA ILE A 863 17.55 -13.64 -12.14
C ILE A 863 16.76 -13.89 -10.84
N LEU A 864 15.72 -14.73 -10.87
CA LEU A 864 14.98 -15.10 -9.66
C LEU A 864 15.82 -15.93 -8.69
N GLU A 865 16.61 -16.88 -9.19
CA GLU A 865 17.54 -17.66 -8.36
C GLU A 865 18.53 -16.77 -7.60
N GLY A 866 19.02 -15.71 -8.24
CA GLY A 866 19.88 -14.70 -7.62
C GLY A 866 19.22 -13.90 -6.49
N LEU A 867 17.89 -13.87 -6.41
CA LEU A 867 17.14 -13.12 -5.38
C LEU A 867 16.76 -13.97 -4.16
N ARG A 868 17.10 -15.26 -4.11
CA ARG A 868 16.68 -16.15 -3.01
C ARG A 868 17.12 -15.69 -1.63
N ASP A 869 18.27 -15.01 -1.54
CA ASP A 869 18.83 -14.47 -0.30
C ASP A 869 18.66 -12.94 -0.18
N MET A 870 17.75 -12.34 -0.95
CA MET A 870 17.60 -10.88 -0.98
C MET A 870 17.18 -10.35 0.41
N PRO A 871 17.94 -9.43 1.01
CA PRO A 871 17.55 -8.78 2.25
C PRO A 871 16.44 -7.75 2.00
N LEU A 872 15.57 -7.60 2.99
CA LEU A 872 14.57 -6.53 3.05
C LEU A 872 14.85 -5.60 4.22
N TRP A 873 14.24 -4.43 4.21
CA TRP A 873 14.27 -3.52 5.35
C TRP A 873 12.87 -3.24 5.85
N VAL A 874 12.71 -3.15 7.16
CA VAL A 874 11.51 -2.61 7.79
C VAL A 874 11.87 -1.27 8.41
N GLU A 875 11.28 -0.21 7.89
CA GLU A 875 11.47 1.15 8.40
C GLU A 875 10.34 1.55 9.36
N ARG A 876 10.71 2.17 10.47
CA ARG A 876 9.80 2.69 11.49
C ARG A 876 10.07 4.17 11.68
N LYS A 877 9.01 4.97 11.73
CA LYS A 877 9.11 6.37 12.11
C LYS A 877 9.23 6.48 13.64
N LEU A 878 10.24 7.20 14.12
CA LEU A 878 10.44 7.42 15.54
C LEU A 878 9.44 8.47 16.05
N GLU A 879 8.76 8.18 17.16
CA GLU A 879 7.86 9.15 17.81
C GLU A 879 8.60 10.42 18.24
N LYS A 880 9.81 10.24 18.78
CA LYS A 880 10.74 11.31 19.13
C LYS A 880 12.01 11.15 18.29
N PRO A 881 12.34 12.09 17.40
CA PRO A 881 13.59 12.06 16.66
C PRO A 881 14.79 12.03 17.62
N VAL A 882 15.82 11.25 17.27
CA VAL A 882 17.07 11.24 18.03
C VAL A 882 17.91 12.42 17.54
N SER A 883 18.04 13.43 18.40
CA SER A 883 18.86 14.60 18.14
C SER A 883 20.34 14.22 18.24
N VAL A 884 21.12 14.59 17.23
CA VAL A 884 22.56 14.33 17.16
C VAL A 884 23.27 15.66 17.38
N PRO A 885 23.94 15.86 18.53
CA PRO A 885 24.57 17.14 18.81
C PRO A 885 25.77 17.39 17.89
N VAL A 886 25.82 18.61 17.36
CA VAL A 886 26.88 19.07 16.44
C VAL A 886 27.77 20.06 17.16
N TYR A 887 29.09 19.86 17.10
CA TYR A 887 30.11 20.63 17.82
C TYR A 887 31.07 21.32 16.86
N ALA A 888 31.65 22.45 17.30
CA ALA A 888 32.62 23.21 16.52
C ALA A 888 34.06 22.67 16.63
N THR A 889 34.38 21.92 17.68
CA THR A 889 35.72 21.35 17.91
C THR A 889 35.62 19.89 18.35
N HIS A 890 36.67 19.11 18.02
CA HIS A 890 36.78 17.73 18.47
C HIS A 890 36.81 17.61 20.00
N ALA A 891 37.53 18.51 20.68
CA ALA A 891 37.62 18.52 22.14
C ALA A 891 36.24 18.69 22.80
N ALA A 892 35.42 19.62 22.31
CA ALA A 892 34.07 19.82 22.84
C ALA A 892 33.15 18.62 22.57
N ALA A 893 33.26 17.97 21.41
CA ALA A 893 32.52 16.74 21.12
C ALA A 893 32.95 15.58 22.05
N ALA A 894 34.25 15.47 22.35
CA ALA A 894 34.78 14.40 23.19
C ALA A 894 34.46 14.58 24.68
N THR A 895 34.34 15.82 25.16
CA THR A 895 34.06 16.11 26.58
C THR A 895 32.60 16.44 26.87
N GLY A 896 31.72 16.43 25.87
CA GLY A 896 30.33 16.86 26.03
C GLY A 896 30.19 18.36 26.33
N GLY A 897 31.06 19.19 25.75
CA GLY A 897 31.05 20.64 25.90
C GLY A 897 29.87 21.34 25.21
N SER A 898 30.01 22.63 24.89
CA SER A 898 28.95 23.37 24.21
C SER A 898 28.80 22.98 22.73
N THR A 899 27.56 22.75 22.30
CA THR A 899 27.22 22.54 20.89
C THR A 899 27.52 23.79 20.06
N MET A 900 27.70 23.60 18.76
CA MET A 900 27.99 24.68 17.82
C MET A 900 26.88 25.73 17.81
N SER A 901 27.21 26.94 18.26
CA SER A 901 26.28 28.07 18.25
C SER A 901 26.12 28.62 16.83
N ARG A 902 25.04 29.39 16.65
CA ARG A 902 24.81 30.19 15.44
C ARG A 902 26.02 31.07 15.16
N ARG A 903 26.51 31.03 13.92
CA ARG A 903 27.65 31.85 13.46
C ARG A 903 27.55 32.12 11.96
N VAL A 904 28.23 33.17 11.51
CA VAL A 904 28.34 33.49 10.09
C VAL A 904 29.57 32.79 9.52
N LEU A 905 29.36 31.92 8.53
CA LEU A 905 30.41 31.34 7.71
C LEU A 905 30.69 32.29 6.54
N ARG A 906 31.86 32.92 6.55
CA ARG A 906 32.25 33.89 5.51
C ARG A 906 32.47 33.18 4.18
N ARG A 907 32.15 33.87 3.08
CA ARG A 907 32.40 33.40 1.72
C ARG A 907 33.85 32.94 1.53
N GLY A 908 34.04 31.78 0.92
CA GLY A 908 35.35 31.19 0.63
C GLY A 908 36.03 30.53 1.83
N THR A 909 35.40 30.53 3.01
CA THR A 909 35.94 29.89 4.21
C THR A 909 35.31 28.52 4.46
N CYS A 910 36.05 27.67 5.17
CA CYS A 910 35.56 26.37 5.62
C CYS A 910 35.60 26.28 7.15
N THR A 911 34.68 25.52 7.72
CA THR A 911 34.71 25.19 9.15
C THR A 911 34.40 23.71 9.36
N ALA A 912 34.94 23.12 10.41
CA ALA A 912 34.64 21.74 10.77
C ALA A 912 33.35 21.68 11.61
N ALA A 913 32.53 20.67 11.33
CA ALA A 913 31.42 20.25 12.15
C ALA A 913 31.66 18.81 12.61
N PHE A 914 31.56 18.60 13.92
CA PHE A 914 31.77 17.32 14.57
C PHE A 914 30.44 16.79 15.11
N PHE A 915 30.05 15.59 14.70
CA PHE A 915 28.81 14.94 15.10
C PHE A 915 29.14 13.94 16.20
N ALA A 916 28.64 14.19 17.42
CA ALA A 916 28.74 13.20 18.47
C ALA A 916 27.67 12.14 18.23
N VAL A 917 28.14 10.92 18.04
CA VAL A 917 27.28 9.78 17.74
C VAL A 917 26.42 9.43 18.96
N PRO A 918 25.14 9.08 18.78
CA PRO A 918 24.26 8.75 19.90
C PRO A 918 24.81 7.57 20.71
N GLY A 919 24.85 7.72 22.03
CA GLY A 919 25.25 6.64 22.94
C GLY A 919 24.19 5.54 23.02
N ALA A 920 24.56 4.35 23.54
CA ALA A 920 23.61 3.26 23.77
C ALA A 920 22.32 3.65 24.54
N PRO A 921 22.34 4.58 25.53
CA PRO A 921 21.12 5.04 26.20
C PRO A 921 20.20 5.93 25.35
N GLU A 922 20.74 6.57 24.31
CA GLU A 922 20.02 7.52 23.43
C GLU A 922 19.41 6.82 22.22
N LEU A 923 19.85 5.60 21.92
CA LEU A 923 19.27 4.77 20.87
C LEU A 923 17.85 4.30 21.26
N PRO A 924 16.93 4.17 20.29
CA PRO A 924 15.60 3.61 20.55
C PRO A 924 15.69 2.24 21.22
N LYS A 925 14.78 2.01 22.19
CA LYS A 925 14.70 0.74 22.91
C LYS A 925 14.45 -0.40 21.92
N GLY A 926 15.32 -1.41 21.96
CA GLY A 926 15.19 -2.58 21.10
C GLY A 926 15.93 -2.51 19.77
N THR A 927 16.73 -1.47 19.55
CA THR A 927 17.76 -1.47 18.49
C THR A 927 18.72 -2.63 18.64
N ALA A 928 19.16 -3.18 17.51
CA ALA A 928 20.11 -4.28 17.41
C ALA A 928 21.30 -3.91 16.51
N PRO A 929 22.46 -4.58 16.66
CA PRO A 929 23.58 -4.38 15.75
C PRO A 929 23.16 -4.65 14.29
N GLY A 930 23.54 -3.75 13.38
CA GLY A 930 23.16 -3.79 11.96
C GLY A 930 21.92 -2.95 11.60
N ASP A 931 21.16 -2.48 12.58
CA ASP A 931 20.09 -1.50 12.34
C ASP A 931 20.66 -0.17 11.83
N VAL A 932 19.88 0.57 11.04
CA VAL A 932 20.28 1.87 10.51
C VAL A 932 19.25 2.93 10.88
N LEU A 933 19.69 3.96 11.60
CA LEU A 933 18.91 5.15 11.85
C LEU A 933 19.16 6.14 10.70
N THR A 934 18.11 6.71 10.12
CA THR A 934 18.21 7.68 9.02
C THR A 934 17.42 8.94 9.32
N GLY A 935 17.90 10.08 8.84
CA GLY A 935 17.22 11.36 8.98
C GLY A 935 17.90 12.46 8.17
N LYS A 936 17.79 13.71 8.64
CA LYS A 936 18.33 14.88 7.92
C LYS A 936 19.19 15.76 8.83
N VAL A 937 20.18 16.39 8.22
CA VAL A 937 21.02 17.43 8.84
C VAL A 937 20.83 18.75 8.09
N GLY A 938 20.33 19.76 8.78
CA GLY A 938 20.24 21.14 8.28
C GLY A 938 21.39 21.99 8.82
N PHE A 939 22.08 22.73 7.96
CA PHE A 939 23.18 23.63 8.38
C PHE A 939 22.79 25.10 8.41
N ALA A 940 21.75 25.48 7.67
CA ALA A 940 21.11 26.78 7.74
C ALA A 940 19.64 26.56 8.16
N ASP A 941 18.89 27.64 8.36
CA ASP A 941 17.45 27.56 8.65
C ASP A 941 16.67 26.82 7.53
N LYS A 942 17.29 26.59 6.36
CA LYS A 942 16.72 25.94 5.17
C LYS A 942 17.77 25.06 4.48
N GLY A 943 17.32 23.97 3.84
CA GLY A 943 18.19 22.97 3.19
C GLY A 943 18.67 21.88 4.16
N GLY A 944 18.57 20.61 3.75
CA GLY A 944 18.91 19.47 4.58
C GLY A 944 19.58 18.36 3.77
N HIS A 945 20.65 17.79 4.32
CA HIS A 945 21.39 16.68 3.75
C HIS A 945 20.97 15.37 4.43
N ASP A 946 21.06 14.25 3.71
CA ASP A 946 20.75 12.95 4.29
C ASP A 946 21.81 12.56 5.32
N PHE A 947 21.36 11.97 6.43
CA PHE A 947 22.21 11.56 7.54
C PHE A 947 21.84 10.15 7.98
N SER A 948 22.85 9.30 8.15
CA SER A 948 22.65 7.92 8.60
C SER A 948 23.60 7.53 9.73
N CYS A 949 23.10 6.69 10.63
CA CYS A 949 23.84 6.13 11.75
C CYS A 949 23.59 4.61 11.81
N VAL A 950 24.63 3.82 11.61
CA VAL A 950 24.58 2.35 11.72
C VAL A 950 24.78 1.96 13.18
N VAL A 951 23.90 1.13 13.72
CA VAL A 951 24.02 0.62 15.09
C VAL A 951 25.09 -0.47 15.13
N GLY A 952 26.18 -0.21 15.84
CA GLY A 952 27.24 -1.16 16.14
C GLY A 952 26.92 -2.08 17.33
N PRO A 953 27.89 -2.89 17.77
CA PRO A 953 27.72 -3.79 18.90
C PRO A 953 27.29 -3.05 20.19
N ILE A 954 26.16 -3.46 20.76
CA ILE A 954 25.69 -2.94 22.04
C ILE A 954 26.34 -3.79 23.13
N PRO A 955 27.14 -3.22 24.06
CA PRO A 955 27.68 -3.98 25.18
C PRO A 955 26.51 -4.55 25.97
N LYS A 956 26.48 -5.88 26.17
CA LYS A 956 25.53 -6.51 27.08
C LYS A 956 25.69 -5.78 28.41
N LYS A 957 24.60 -5.21 28.95
CA LYS A 957 24.59 -4.87 30.36
C LYS A 957 24.97 -6.17 31.07
N GLU A 958 26.09 -6.16 31.79
CA GLU A 958 26.24 -7.08 32.90
C GLU A 958 24.93 -6.95 33.66
N GLU A 959 24.15 -8.02 33.68
CA GLU A 959 23.06 -8.11 34.63
C GLU A 959 23.74 -7.86 35.97
N LYS A 960 23.58 -6.65 36.51
CA LYS A 960 23.73 -6.48 37.94
C LYS A 960 22.77 -7.50 38.49
N GLU A 961 23.31 -8.61 39.01
CA GLU A 961 22.57 -9.56 39.83
C GLU A 961 21.89 -8.70 40.89
N THR A 962 20.64 -8.34 40.64
CA THR A 962 19.82 -7.60 41.59
C THR A 962 19.54 -8.59 42.69
N GLY A 963 20.34 -8.51 43.75
CA GLY A 963 20.16 -9.18 45.03
C GLY A 963 19.87 -10.67 44.91
N LYS A 964 20.90 -11.49 44.68
CA LYS A 964 20.83 -12.88 45.16
C LYS A 964 20.68 -12.81 46.68
N THR A 965 19.55 -13.30 47.18
CA THR A 965 19.39 -13.61 48.59
C THR A 965 20.53 -14.54 49.02
N PRO A 966 21.12 -14.38 50.22
CA PRO A 966 22.17 -15.28 50.69
C PRO A 966 21.64 -16.73 50.70
N ASP A 967 22.23 -17.62 49.89
CA ASP A 967 21.90 -19.05 49.93
C ASP A 967 22.73 -19.74 51.01
N LEU A 968 22.10 -20.59 51.83
CA LEU A 968 22.85 -21.44 52.74
C LEU A 968 23.64 -22.50 51.99
N PRO A 969 24.92 -22.71 52.35
CA PRO A 969 25.62 -23.93 51.98
C PRO A 969 24.87 -25.11 52.62
N ASP A 970 24.37 -26.03 51.79
CA ASP A 970 23.75 -27.25 52.27
C ASP A 970 24.85 -28.16 52.85
N GLU A 971 24.92 -28.30 54.18
CA GLU A 971 25.92 -29.12 54.88
C GLU A 971 25.49 -30.59 55.06
N ARG A 972 24.34 -31.01 54.50
CA ARG A 972 23.85 -32.40 54.63
C ARG A 972 24.76 -33.43 53.94
N PRO A 973 24.84 -34.69 54.45
CA PRO A 973 25.63 -35.77 53.86
C PRO A 973 25.33 -35.99 52.37
N MET A 974 26.34 -36.43 51.60
CA MET A 974 26.20 -36.62 50.15
C MET A 974 25.14 -37.68 49.81
N GLU A 975 24.98 -38.73 50.65
CA GLU A 975 23.94 -39.73 50.49
C GLU A 975 22.52 -39.15 50.56
N GLU A 976 22.25 -38.25 51.52
CA GLU A 976 20.93 -37.64 51.72
C GLU A 976 20.57 -36.69 50.56
N LYS A 977 21.56 -35.93 50.05
CA LYS A 977 21.40 -35.10 48.85
C LYS A 977 21.16 -35.94 47.59
N MET A 978 21.81 -37.10 47.49
CA MET A 978 21.64 -38.00 46.35
C MET A 978 20.25 -38.64 46.37
N GLU A 979 19.75 -39.07 47.54
CA GLU A 979 18.38 -39.59 47.68
C GLU A 979 17.32 -38.52 47.39
N GLU A 980 17.50 -37.29 47.87
CA GLU A 980 16.61 -36.16 47.55
C GLU A 980 16.63 -35.81 46.05
N ALA A 981 17.80 -35.79 45.42
CA ALA A 981 17.94 -35.55 43.98
C ALA A 981 17.30 -36.68 43.14
N VAL A 982 17.46 -37.94 43.55
CA VAL A 982 16.82 -39.09 42.90
C VAL A 982 15.30 -39.02 43.04
N ARG A 983 14.78 -38.67 44.22
CA ARG A 983 13.34 -38.46 44.43
C ARG A 983 12.80 -37.34 43.56
N ASN A 984 13.45 -36.17 43.54
CA ASN A 984 13.04 -35.03 42.71
C ASN A 984 13.11 -35.37 41.22
N LEU A 985 14.13 -36.12 40.78
CA LEU A 985 14.25 -36.61 39.40
C LEU A 985 13.13 -37.59 39.04
N LYS A 986 12.78 -38.55 39.93
CA LYS A 986 11.65 -39.47 39.72
C LYS A 986 10.34 -38.71 39.56
N VAL A 987 10.09 -37.68 40.39
CA VAL A 987 8.89 -36.82 40.31
C VAL A 987 8.88 -35.98 39.03
N GLU A 988 10.01 -35.38 38.65
CA GLU A 988 10.14 -34.59 37.42
C GLU A 988 9.94 -35.46 36.16
N GLN A 989 10.48 -36.68 36.14
CA GLN A 989 10.25 -37.61 35.03
C GLN A 989 8.81 -38.09 34.97
N LEU A 990 8.14 -38.28 36.12
CA LEU A 990 6.71 -38.58 36.17
C LEU A 990 5.89 -37.42 35.61
N GLN A 991 6.19 -36.17 35.98
CA GLN A 991 5.54 -34.97 35.42
C GLN A 991 5.70 -34.90 33.90
N LYS A 992 6.93 -35.05 33.39
CA LYS A 992 7.22 -35.08 31.94
C LYS A 992 6.55 -36.25 31.22
N PHE A 993 6.41 -37.40 31.88
CA PHE A 993 5.68 -38.55 31.32
C PHE A 993 4.18 -38.23 31.22
N GLY A 994 3.59 -37.67 32.27
CA GLY A 994 2.19 -37.25 32.30
C GLY A 994 1.84 -36.19 31.24
N GLU A 995 2.77 -35.28 30.92
CA GLU A 995 2.63 -34.27 29.85
C GLU A 995 2.67 -34.89 28.43
N LYS A 996 3.34 -36.04 28.24
CA LYS A 996 3.46 -36.72 26.95
C LYS A 996 2.39 -37.77 26.68
N CYS A 997 1.68 -38.24 27.70
CA CYS A 997 0.61 -39.21 27.54
C CYS A 997 -0.54 -38.58 26.74
N GLY A 998 -0.73 -39.03 25.49
CA GLY A 998 -1.84 -38.59 24.66
C GLY A 998 -1.77 -39.13 23.23
N GLU A 999 -2.38 -40.30 23.01
CA GLU A 999 -3.22 -40.61 21.83
C GLU A 999 -3.82 -42.03 21.91
N ASP A 1000 -3.23 -42.93 22.71
CA ASP A 1000 -3.78 -44.26 23.01
C ASP A 1000 -3.94 -44.47 24.52
N GLY A 1001 -5.10 -44.98 24.96
CA GLY A 1001 -5.48 -45.10 26.39
C GLY A 1001 -4.62 -46.04 27.26
N GLU A 1002 -3.61 -46.71 26.70
CA GLU A 1002 -2.71 -47.61 27.44
C GLU A 1002 -1.70 -46.86 28.34
N ASP A 1003 -1.34 -45.63 28.01
CA ASP A 1003 -0.32 -44.88 28.76
C ASP A 1003 -0.86 -44.20 30.03
N ASP A 1004 -2.18 -44.03 30.14
CA ASP A 1004 -2.84 -43.46 31.32
C ASP A 1004 -2.85 -44.44 32.51
N SER A 1005 -3.05 -45.74 32.26
CA SER A 1005 -2.95 -46.78 33.28
C SER A 1005 -1.52 -46.93 33.82
N LYS A 1006 -0.51 -46.78 32.95
CA LYS A 1006 0.90 -46.84 33.34
C LYS A 1006 1.30 -45.64 34.21
N PHE A 1007 0.76 -44.45 33.93
CA PHE A 1007 0.94 -43.30 34.79
C PHE A 1007 0.31 -43.54 36.17
N GLU A 1008 -0.94 -44.00 36.24
CA GLU A 1008 -1.60 -44.30 37.52
C GLU A 1008 -0.83 -45.36 38.33
N ASP A 1009 -0.34 -46.43 37.70
CA ASP A 1009 0.47 -47.46 38.34
C ASP A 1009 1.79 -46.90 38.92
N LEU A 1010 2.49 -46.07 38.15
CA LEU A 1010 3.73 -45.42 38.60
C LEU A 1010 3.46 -44.38 39.69
N TYR A 1011 2.38 -43.61 39.57
CA TYR A 1011 1.96 -42.62 40.55
C TYR A 1011 1.59 -43.28 41.89
N VAL A 1012 0.86 -44.40 41.87
CA VAL A 1012 0.53 -45.18 43.08
C VAL A 1012 1.79 -45.77 43.70
N LYS A 1013 2.70 -46.36 42.91
CA LYS A 1013 3.99 -46.87 43.42
C LYS A 1013 4.82 -45.78 44.11
N LEU A 1014 4.98 -44.63 43.46
CA LEU A 1014 5.73 -43.51 44.02
C LEU A 1014 5.02 -42.87 45.21
N SER A 1015 3.67 -42.86 45.22
CA SER A 1015 2.88 -42.34 46.35
C SER A 1015 3.02 -43.21 47.60
N ASN A 1016 3.25 -44.52 47.43
CA ASN A 1016 3.54 -45.45 48.52
C ASN A 1016 5.01 -45.35 48.98
N GLU A 1017 5.95 -45.08 48.06
CA GLU A 1017 7.38 -44.93 48.36
C GLU A 1017 7.70 -43.60 49.07
N TYR A 1018 7.00 -42.52 48.70
CA TYR A 1018 7.25 -41.15 49.19
C TYR A 1018 5.98 -40.53 49.79
N GLU A 1019 5.43 -41.19 50.82
CA GLU A 1019 4.23 -40.74 51.51
C GLU A 1019 4.44 -39.35 52.15
N GLY A 1020 3.55 -38.40 51.84
CA GLY A 1020 3.64 -37.02 52.34
C GLY A 1020 4.47 -36.04 51.49
N HIS A 1021 5.06 -36.47 50.38
CA HIS A 1021 5.79 -35.57 49.48
C HIS A 1021 4.84 -34.72 48.61
N VAL A 1022 4.71 -33.44 48.95
CA VAL A 1022 3.78 -32.49 48.29
C VAL A 1022 4.01 -32.36 46.77
N PRO A 1023 5.25 -32.23 46.23
CA PRO A 1023 5.47 -32.14 44.78
C PRO A 1023 4.97 -33.35 43.98
N LEU A 1024 5.02 -34.56 44.56
CA LEU A 1024 4.47 -35.76 43.92
C LEU A 1024 2.94 -35.68 43.84
N ALA A 1025 2.28 -35.31 44.94
CA ALA A 1025 0.82 -35.13 44.95
C ALA A 1025 0.35 -34.03 43.98
N ILE A 1026 1.15 -32.97 43.81
CA ILE A 1026 0.94 -31.93 42.78
C ILE A 1026 1.10 -32.50 41.36
N ALA A 1027 2.08 -33.36 41.10
CA ALA A 1027 2.25 -34.03 39.81
C ALA A 1027 1.01 -34.87 39.43
N GLY A 1028 0.44 -35.61 40.39
CA GLY A 1028 -0.81 -36.34 40.19
C GLY A 1028 -1.99 -35.39 39.94
N LEU A 1029 -2.08 -34.30 40.70
CA LEU A 1029 -3.12 -33.30 40.53
C LEU A 1029 -3.07 -32.61 39.15
N GLN A 1030 -1.87 -32.33 38.63
CA GLN A 1030 -1.66 -31.79 37.29
C GLN A 1030 -2.11 -32.77 36.20
N PHE A 1031 -1.83 -34.06 36.37
CA PHE A 1031 -2.24 -35.11 35.45
C PHE A 1031 -3.76 -35.29 35.37
N TYR A 1032 -4.46 -35.30 36.52
CA TYR A 1032 -5.92 -35.49 36.57
C TYR A 1032 -6.72 -34.27 36.11
N ASP A 1033 -6.20 -33.04 36.30
CA ASP A 1033 -6.86 -31.78 35.89
C ASP A 1033 -6.42 -31.30 34.48
N ASP A 1034 -5.91 -32.21 33.65
CA ASP A 1034 -5.61 -31.95 32.23
C ASP A 1034 -6.89 -31.80 31.38
N LYS A 1035 -6.84 -30.94 30.36
CA LYS A 1035 -8.00 -30.61 29.50
C LYS A 1035 -8.70 -31.85 28.90
N LYS A 1036 -7.97 -32.93 28.61
CA LYS A 1036 -8.52 -34.14 27.97
C LYS A 1036 -9.20 -35.11 28.96
N ARG A 1037 -8.75 -35.14 30.22
CA ARG A 1037 -9.13 -36.15 31.22
C ARG A 1037 -10.11 -35.65 32.27
N ARG A 1038 -10.14 -34.33 32.46
CA ARG A 1038 -10.86 -33.63 33.53
C ARG A 1038 -12.33 -34.05 33.66
N ASP A 1039 -13.07 -34.10 32.55
CA ASP A 1039 -14.53 -34.37 32.58
C ASP A 1039 -14.86 -35.76 33.16
N LYS A 1040 -13.91 -36.71 33.12
CA LYS A 1040 -14.04 -38.07 33.67
C LYS A 1040 -13.36 -38.25 35.03
N GLY A 1041 -12.62 -37.24 35.51
CA GLY A 1041 -11.72 -37.33 36.66
C GLY A 1041 -11.95 -36.29 37.77
N LEU A 1042 -13.06 -35.52 37.72
CA LEU A 1042 -13.30 -34.41 38.66
C LEU A 1042 -13.26 -34.82 40.14
N GLU A 1043 -13.80 -35.99 40.50
CA GLU A 1043 -13.75 -36.51 41.87
C GLU A 1043 -12.31 -36.85 42.32
N LYS A 1044 -11.49 -37.40 41.41
CA LYS A 1044 -10.07 -37.68 41.66
C LYS A 1044 -9.25 -36.39 41.83
N VAL A 1045 -9.58 -35.33 41.09
CA VAL A 1045 -8.98 -34.00 41.24
C VAL A 1045 -9.29 -33.42 42.62
N ILE A 1046 -10.55 -33.49 43.06
CA ILE A 1046 -10.96 -33.00 44.39
C ILE A 1046 -10.26 -33.79 45.50
N ALA A 1047 -10.26 -35.12 45.43
CA ALA A 1047 -9.62 -35.98 46.42
C ALA A 1047 -8.09 -35.76 46.50
N THR A 1048 -7.42 -35.61 45.36
CA THR A 1048 -5.97 -35.36 45.32
C THR A 1048 -5.63 -33.96 45.82
N ALA A 1049 -6.45 -32.95 45.50
CA ALA A 1049 -6.27 -31.60 46.04
C ALA A 1049 -6.48 -31.55 47.56
N GLU A 1050 -7.46 -32.28 48.10
CA GLU A 1050 -7.67 -32.41 49.55
C GLU A 1050 -6.50 -33.10 50.24
N LYS A 1051 -5.92 -34.13 49.60
CA LYS A 1051 -4.68 -34.75 50.08
C LYS A 1051 -3.55 -33.73 50.17
N VAL A 1052 -3.33 -32.90 49.13
CA VAL A 1052 -2.32 -31.83 49.16
C VAL A 1052 -2.58 -30.82 50.28
N ILE A 1053 -3.83 -30.36 50.44
CA ILE A 1053 -4.21 -29.38 51.47
C ILE A 1053 -3.95 -29.97 52.87
N SER A 1054 -4.26 -31.25 53.10
CA SER A 1054 -4.05 -31.91 54.39
C SER A 1054 -2.56 -32.08 54.76
N LEU A 1055 -1.66 -32.09 53.77
CA LEU A 1055 -0.22 -32.21 53.96
C LEU A 1055 0.46 -30.87 54.30
N ILE A 1056 -0.23 -29.74 54.11
CA ILE A 1056 0.31 -28.39 54.34
C ILE A 1056 -0.29 -27.82 55.63
N ASN A 1057 0.55 -27.47 56.59
CA ASN A 1057 0.07 -26.83 57.82
C ASN A 1057 -0.25 -25.34 57.59
N GLU A 1058 -1.52 -25.05 57.35
CA GLU A 1058 -2.04 -23.71 57.14
C GLU A 1058 -1.79 -22.73 58.30
N LYS A 1059 -1.71 -23.22 59.54
CA LYS A 1059 -1.49 -22.34 60.70
C LYS A 1059 -0.05 -21.81 60.74
N ASP A 1060 0.91 -22.68 60.43
CA ASP A 1060 2.33 -22.34 60.41
C ASP A 1060 2.64 -21.39 59.25
N LEU A 1061 2.03 -21.66 58.09
CA LEU A 1061 2.16 -20.82 56.90
C LEU A 1061 1.59 -19.41 57.16
N ALA A 1062 0.41 -19.30 57.78
CA ALA A 1062 -0.22 -18.02 58.07
C ALA A 1062 0.60 -17.20 59.10
N ALA A 1063 1.14 -17.87 60.13
CA ALA A 1063 2.01 -17.25 61.13
C ALA A 1063 3.30 -16.70 60.49
N HIS A 1064 3.94 -17.46 59.60
CA HIS A 1064 5.18 -17.05 58.94
C HIS A 1064 5.00 -15.86 57.98
N PHE A 1065 3.90 -15.81 57.21
CA PHE A 1065 3.61 -14.65 56.35
C PHE A 1065 3.09 -13.42 57.10
N GLY A 1066 2.73 -13.55 58.38
CA GLY A 1066 2.34 -12.45 59.26
C GLY A 1066 3.51 -11.73 59.97
N MET A 1067 4.75 -12.23 59.85
CA MET A 1067 5.96 -11.66 60.46
C MET A 1067 6.92 -11.13 59.38
N GLU A 1068 7.63 -10.03 59.65
CA GLU A 1068 8.75 -9.61 58.79
C GLU A 1068 9.94 -10.55 58.99
N TYR A 1069 10.54 -11.01 57.88
CA TYR A 1069 11.71 -11.88 57.89
C TYR A 1069 12.97 -11.06 57.59
N ASP A 1070 14.11 -11.47 58.15
CA ASP A 1070 15.40 -10.83 57.91
C ASP A 1070 15.91 -11.18 56.50
N LYS A 1071 16.15 -10.15 55.68
CA LYS A 1071 16.61 -10.27 54.29
C LYS A 1071 18.12 -10.42 54.17
N GLU A 1072 18.86 -10.23 55.26
CA GLU A 1072 20.32 -10.38 55.33
C GLU A 1072 20.74 -11.72 55.94
N ASP A 1073 19.85 -12.44 56.62
CA ASP A 1073 20.09 -13.79 57.16
C ASP A 1073 19.75 -14.89 56.11
N PRO A 1074 20.73 -15.72 55.71
CA PRO A 1074 20.50 -16.87 54.82
C PRO A 1074 19.42 -17.84 55.32
N LYS A 1075 19.32 -18.10 56.64
CA LYS A 1075 18.38 -19.11 57.19
C LYS A 1075 16.95 -18.63 57.09
N SER A 1076 16.72 -17.40 57.51
CA SER A 1076 15.47 -16.68 57.29
C SER A 1076 15.07 -16.64 55.81
N CYS A 1077 16.00 -16.44 54.88
CA CYS A 1077 15.73 -16.45 53.44
C CYS A 1077 15.39 -17.84 52.87
N ASP A 1078 16.08 -18.91 53.30
CA ASP A 1078 15.81 -20.30 52.86
C ASP A 1078 14.48 -20.83 53.43
N GLU A 1079 14.19 -20.54 54.69
CA GLU A 1079 12.88 -20.83 55.31
C GLU A 1079 11.76 -20.08 54.58
N ARG A 1080 11.99 -18.82 54.20
CA ARG A 1080 11.03 -18.05 53.41
C ARG A 1080 10.79 -18.67 52.03
N LYS A 1081 11.84 -19.11 51.33
CA LYS A 1081 11.71 -19.79 50.02
C LYS A 1081 10.89 -21.08 50.15
N LYS A 1082 11.16 -21.91 51.15
CA LYS A 1082 10.38 -23.15 51.42
C LYS A 1082 8.92 -22.87 51.75
N MET A 1083 8.64 -21.84 52.54
CA MET A 1083 7.28 -21.41 52.86
C MET A 1083 6.57 -20.79 51.64
N GLU A 1084 7.27 -20.06 50.77
CA GLU A 1084 6.74 -19.56 49.50
C GLU A 1084 6.39 -20.70 48.53
N GLU A 1085 7.21 -21.75 48.49
CA GLU A 1085 6.95 -22.97 47.71
C GLU A 1085 5.73 -23.73 48.23
N GLN A 1086 5.62 -23.94 49.55
CA GLN A 1086 4.44 -24.55 50.16
C GLN A 1086 3.17 -23.71 49.92
N LYS A 1087 3.27 -22.38 50.01
CA LYS A 1087 2.17 -21.47 49.67
C LYS A 1087 1.77 -21.61 48.20
N ALA A 1088 2.72 -21.75 47.28
CA ALA A 1088 2.45 -21.95 45.86
C ALA A 1088 1.72 -23.28 45.60
N PHE A 1089 2.16 -24.39 46.23
CA PHE A 1089 1.48 -25.68 46.14
C PHE A 1089 0.06 -25.65 46.73
N LEU A 1090 -0.13 -24.97 47.87
CA LEU A 1090 -1.44 -24.77 48.48
C LEU A 1090 -2.38 -23.98 47.54
N ILE A 1091 -1.90 -22.87 46.97
CA ILE A 1091 -2.66 -22.07 46.00
C ILE A 1091 -3.01 -22.91 44.77
N GLN A 1092 -2.08 -23.72 44.27
CA GLN A 1092 -2.31 -24.59 43.12
C GLN A 1092 -3.39 -25.64 43.40
N ALA A 1093 -3.33 -26.30 44.57
CA ALA A 1093 -4.32 -27.29 44.98
C ALA A 1093 -5.71 -26.67 45.18
N LEU A 1094 -5.80 -25.55 45.90
CA LEU A 1094 -7.06 -24.83 46.14
C LEU A 1094 -7.66 -24.28 44.85
N THR A 1095 -6.85 -23.77 43.92
CA THR A 1095 -7.31 -23.26 42.62
C THR A 1095 -7.95 -24.38 41.79
N ARG A 1096 -7.29 -25.54 41.69
CA ARG A 1096 -7.81 -26.68 40.92
C ARG A 1096 -9.03 -27.31 41.60
N LYS A 1097 -9.06 -27.38 42.95
CA LYS A 1097 -10.22 -27.81 43.73
C LYS A 1097 -11.44 -26.91 43.49
N ALA A 1098 -11.29 -25.60 43.65
CA ALA A 1098 -12.37 -24.64 43.42
C ALA A 1098 -12.92 -24.78 42.00
N ARG A 1099 -12.03 -24.91 41.01
CA ARG A 1099 -12.44 -25.10 39.62
C ARG A 1099 -13.18 -26.43 39.39
N ALA A 1100 -12.72 -27.54 39.98
CA ALA A 1100 -13.39 -28.83 39.86
C ALA A 1100 -14.78 -28.82 40.53
N MET A 1101 -14.88 -28.24 41.73
CA MET A 1101 -16.15 -28.06 42.44
C MET A 1101 -17.14 -27.18 41.65
N ALA A 1102 -16.66 -26.20 40.88
CA ALA A 1102 -17.51 -25.39 40.01
C ALA A 1102 -18.24 -26.22 38.93
N HIS A 1103 -17.65 -27.34 38.49
CA HIS A 1103 -18.20 -28.22 37.45
C HIS A 1103 -19.04 -29.36 38.02
N VAL A 1104 -18.63 -29.95 39.16
CA VAL A 1104 -19.35 -31.09 39.80
C VAL A 1104 -20.67 -30.63 40.41
N GLU A 1105 -20.68 -29.46 41.06
CA GLU A 1105 -21.87 -28.89 41.68
C GLU A 1105 -22.13 -27.47 41.15
N PRO A 1106 -22.82 -27.34 39.99
CA PRO A 1106 -23.16 -26.03 39.43
C PRO A 1106 -24.01 -25.15 40.36
N ALA A 1107 -24.78 -25.76 41.25
CA ALA A 1107 -25.73 -25.10 42.16
C ALA A 1107 -25.43 -25.36 43.66
N GLY A 1108 -24.28 -25.94 44.01
CA GLY A 1108 -23.88 -26.23 45.40
C GLY A 1108 -22.91 -25.20 45.98
N ASP A 1109 -22.84 -25.14 47.31
CA ASP A 1109 -21.99 -24.22 48.08
C ASP A 1109 -20.49 -24.58 48.05
N GLY A 1110 -20.13 -25.76 47.51
CA GLY A 1110 -18.77 -26.26 47.50
C GLY A 1110 -17.77 -25.33 46.78
N PHE A 1111 -18.20 -24.67 45.71
CA PHE A 1111 -17.39 -23.67 45.01
C PHE A 1111 -17.08 -22.46 45.90
N ASP A 1112 -18.09 -21.89 46.55
CA ASP A 1112 -17.94 -20.68 47.36
C ASP A 1112 -17.12 -20.94 48.63
N GLN A 1113 -17.24 -22.13 49.21
CA GLN A 1113 -16.39 -22.58 50.32
C GLN A 1113 -14.93 -22.71 49.90
N ALA A 1114 -14.65 -23.39 48.77
CA ALA A 1114 -13.30 -23.54 48.24
C ALA A 1114 -12.68 -22.18 47.82
N LEU A 1115 -13.49 -21.28 47.26
CA LEU A 1115 -13.05 -19.95 46.87
C LEU A 1115 -12.76 -19.06 48.08
N THR A 1116 -13.59 -19.12 49.12
CA THR A 1116 -13.36 -18.43 50.40
C THR A 1116 -12.07 -18.90 51.04
N HIS A 1117 -11.77 -20.21 50.97
CA HIS A 1117 -10.52 -20.78 51.43
C HIS A 1117 -9.31 -20.26 50.64
N LEU A 1118 -9.39 -20.24 49.31
CA LEU A 1118 -8.34 -19.70 48.43
C LEU A 1118 -8.08 -18.20 48.68
N THR A 1119 -9.13 -17.40 48.88
CA THR A 1119 -9.04 -15.94 49.02
C THR A 1119 -8.28 -15.51 50.29
N ARG A 1120 -8.10 -16.41 51.28
CA ARG A 1120 -7.25 -16.17 52.45
C ARG A 1120 -5.76 -16.06 52.10
N TRP A 1121 -5.34 -16.68 51.00
CA TRP A 1121 -3.94 -16.85 50.63
C TRP A 1121 -3.52 -16.01 49.42
N VAL A 1122 -4.45 -15.79 48.48
CA VAL A 1122 -4.23 -15.02 47.26
C VAL A 1122 -5.45 -14.17 46.92
N ASN A 1123 -5.22 -12.94 46.48
CA ASN A 1123 -6.28 -12.13 45.90
C ASN A 1123 -6.48 -12.53 44.44
N ILE A 1124 -7.50 -13.34 44.18
CA ILE A 1124 -7.86 -13.84 42.84
C ILE A 1124 -8.26 -12.75 41.84
N GLU A 1125 -8.45 -11.51 42.29
CA GLU A 1125 -8.80 -10.36 41.45
C GLU A 1125 -7.64 -9.36 41.29
N ALA A 1126 -6.49 -9.58 41.96
CA ALA A 1126 -5.35 -8.69 41.88
C ALA A 1126 -4.53 -8.84 40.59
N ASN A 1127 -4.53 -10.04 39.98
CA ASN A 1127 -3.84 -10.33 38.73
C ASN A 1127 -4.65 -11.31 37.85
N ASN A 1128 -4.20 -11.53 36.61
CA ASN A 1128 -4.90 -12.37 35.63
C ASN A 1128 -4.60 -13.88 35.78
N ASP A 1129 -3.78 -14.28 36.76
CA ASP A 1129 -3.36 -15.67 36.97
C ASP A 1129 -4.51 -16.58 37.43
N HIS A 1130 -5.60 -16.01 37.97
CA HIS A 1130 -6.82 -16.72 38.40
C HIS A 1130 -8.07 -16.28 37.63
N ALA A 1131 -7.91 -15.77 36.41
CA ALA A 1131 -8.99 -15.18 35.62
C ALA A 1131 -10.22 -16.11 35.44
N VAL A 1132 -10.00 -17.42 35.32
CA VAL A 1132 -11.07 -18.42 35.12
C VAL A 1132 -12.00 -18.52 36.34
N LEU A 1133 -11.42 -18.56 37.54
CA LEU A 1133 -12.19 -18.58 38.80
C LEU A 1133 -12.90 -17.26 39.04
N SER A 1134 -12.21 -16.15 38.73
CA SER A 1134 -12.76 -14.80 38.83
C SER A 1134 -13.96 -14.60 37.88
N LEU A 1135 -13.89 -15.18 36.68
CA LEU A 1135 -14.97 -15.19 35.69
C LEU A 1135 -16.16 -16.02 36.19
N GLU A 1136 -15.92 -17.23 36.69
CA GLU A 1136 -16.98 -18.12 37.17
C GLU A 1136 -17.73 -17.54 38.38
N LYS A 1137 -16.99 -16.94 39.33
CA LYS A 1137 -17.57 -16.20 40.46
C LYS A 1137 -18.52 -15.09 39.99
N LYS A 1138 -18.08 -14.28 39.01
CA LYS A 1138 -18.86 -13.17 38.46
C LYS A 1138 -20.13 -13.65 37.76
N LYS A 1139 -20.08 -14.77 37.03
CA LYS A 1139 -21.24 -15.38 36.38
C LYS A 1139 -22.27 -15.89 37.39
N ARG A 1140 -21.83 -16.62 38.43
CA ARG A 1140 -22.70 -17.14 39.50
C ARG A 1140 -23.42 -16.04 40.26
N MET A 1141 -22.74 -14.91 40.49
CA MET A 1141 -23.32 -13.71 41.12
C MET A 1141 -24.20 -12.86 40.16
N GLY A 1142 -24.32 -13.22 38.88
CA GLY A 1142 -25.06 -12.43 37.90
C GLY A 1142 -24.40 -11.08 37.53
N HIS A 1143 -23.13 -10.89 37.88
CA HIS A 1143 -22.33 -9.69 37.59
C HIS A 1143 -21.73 -9.76 36.18
N TRP A 1144 -22.61 -9.72 35.18
CA TRP A 1144 -22.26 -9.88 33.76
C TRP A 1144 -21.41 -8.72 33.20
N GLY A 1145 -21.54 -7.51 33.73
CA GLY A 1145 -20.72 -6.36 33.35
C GLY A 1145 -19.26 -6.50 33.79
N LEU A 1146 -19.03 -6.92 35.04
CA LEU A 1146 -17.70 -7.22 35.56
C LEU A 1146 -17.07 -8.42 34.85
N ALA A 1147 -17.87 -9.44 34.52
CA ALA A 1147 -17.40 -10.58 33.73
C ALA A 1147 -16.89 -10.14 32.35
N LEU A 1148 -17.65 -9.28 31.68
CA LEU A 1148 -17.27 -8.74 30.37
C LEU A 1148 -16.04 -7.83 30.43
N LYS A 1149 -15.92 -7.01 31.49
CA LYS A 1149 -14.74 -6.18 31.75
C LYS A 1149 -13.47 -7.01 31.89
N LEU A 1150 -13.53 -8.12 32.64
CA LEU A 1150 -12.43 -9.08 32.78
C LEU A 1150 -12.06 -9.71 31.43
N LEU A 1151 -13.03 -10.24 30.68
CA LEU A 1151 -12.78 -10.88 29.38
C LEU A 1151 -12.12 -9.91 28.38
N ASN A 1152 -12.52 -8.63 28.39
CA ASN A 1152 -11.92 -7.61 27.55
C ASN A 1152 -10.48 -7.28 27.94
N ALA A 1153 -10.16 -7.27 29.24
CA ALA A 1153 -8.79 -7.10 29.71
C ALA A 1153 -7.88 -8.25 29.22
N LEU A 1154 -8.37 -9.49 29.27
CA LEU A 1154 -7.62 -10.66 28.79
C LEU A 1154 -7.35 -10.62 27.28
N LEU A 1155 -8.32 -10.15 26.48
CA LEU A 1155 -8.15 -10.02 25.03
C LEU A 1155 -7.15 -8.94 24.63
N LYS A 1156 -7.00 -7.88 25.43
CA LYS A 1156 -6.10 -6.76 25.13
C LYS A 1156 -4.63 -7.18 25.03
N ASN A 1157 -4.23 -8.15 25.84
CA ASN A 1157 -2.85 -8.66 25.87
C ASN A 1157 -2.66 -9.95 25.06
N ASN A 1158 -3.61 -10.28 24.16
CA ASN A 1158 -3.47 -11.36 23.19
C ASN A 1158 -3.07 -12.67 23.90
N ASP A 1159 -3.87 -13.08 24.89
CA ASP A 1159 -3.74 -14.31 25.68
C ASP A 1159 -2.47 -14.47 26.56
N GLU A 1160 -1.45 -13.63 26.39
CA GLU A 1160 -0.17 -13.65 27.15
C GLU A 1160 -0.37 -13.63 28.67
N ASP A 1161 -1.33 -12.86 29.15
CA ASP A 1161 -1.61 -12.69 30.58
C ASP A 1161 -2.08 -13.97 31.26
N THR A 1162 -2.63 -14.92 30.51
CA THR A 1162 -3.10 -16.20 31.06
C THR A 1162 -2.10 -17.33 30.86
N LYS A 1163 -1.02 -17.14 30.09
CA LYS A 1163 -0.04 -18.22 29.81
C LYS A 1163 0.67 -18.74 31.06
N LYS A 1164 0.83 -17.89 32.08
CA LYS A 1164 1.42 -18.24 33.38
C LYS A 1164 0.38 -18.68 34.41
N SER A 1165 -0.92 -18.64 34.07
CA SER A 1165 -2.00 -19.11 34.92
C SER A 1165 -1.93 -20.63 35.09
N ILE A 1166 -2.44 -21.10 36.22
CA ILE A 1166 -2.72 -22.51 36.47
C ILE A 1166 -3.69 -23.09 35.40
N TYR A 1167 -4.52 -22.25 34.78
CA TYR A 1167 -5.33 -22.61 33.63
C TYR A 1167 -5.29 -21.50 32.54
N PRO A 1168 -4.41 -21.63 31.54
CA PRO A 1168 -4.38 -20.70 30.43
C PRO A 1168 -5.67 -20.82 29.60
N MET A 1169 -6.31 -19.69 29.33
CA MET A 1169 -7.42 -19.63 28.38
C MET A 1169 -6.88 -19.26 27.01
N THR A 1170 -7.25 -20.05 26.01
CA THR A 1170 -6.98 -19.69 24.61
C THR A 1170 -7.83 -18.49 24.21
N LYS A 1171 -7.35 -17.74 23.20
CA LYS A 1171 -8.10 -16.62 22.62
C LYS A 1171 -9.51 -17.03 22.15
N GLU A 1172 -9.65 -18.23 21.60
CA GLU A 1172 -10.93 -18.79 21.17
C GLU A 1172 -11.89 -19.05 22.34
N GLU A 1173 -11.39 -19.64 23.45
CA GLU A 1173 -12.17 -19.84 24.68
C GLU A 1173 -12.61 -18.49 25.27
N ILE A 1174 -11.74 -17.48 25.30
CA ILE A 1174 -12.07 -16.14 25.81
C ILE A 1174 -13.16 -15.48 24.94
N LEU A 1175 -13.05 -15.57 23.61
CA LEU A 1175 -14.06 -15.03 22.69
C LEU A 1175 -15.40 -15.77 22.84
N ALA A 1176 -15.39 -17.10 22.95
CA ALA A 1176 -16.61 -17.89 23.13
C ALA A 1176 -17.34 -17.53 24.43
N GLU A 1177 -16.61 -17.37 25.54
CA GLU A 1177 -17.18 -16.94 26.80
C GLU A 1177 -17.70 -15.51 26.75
N ARG A 1178 -17.02 -14.62 26.02
CA ARG A 1178 -17.47 -13.24 25.80
C ARG A 1178 -18.79 -13.19 25.03
N THR A 1179 -18.93 -13.97 23.96
CA THR A 1179 -20.18 -14.06 23.20
C THR A 1179 -21.34 -14.57 24.08
N LYS A 1180 -21.10 -15.56 24.97
CA LYS A 1180 -22.11 -16.03 25.94
C LYS A 1180 -22.56 -14.93 26.90
N VAL A 1181 -21.63 -14.14 27.42
CA VAL A 1181 -21.94 -13.01 28.34
C VAL A 1181 -22.72 -11.91 27.61
N LEU A 1182 -22.34 -11.58 26.36
CA LEU A 1182 -23.07 -10.61 25.55
C LEU A 1182 -24.50 -11.06 25.23
N HIS A 1183 -24.69 -12.36 24.97
CA HIS A 1183 -26.02 -12.93 24.78
C HIS A 1183 -26.88 -12.78 26.05
N LYS A 1184 -26.31 -12.98 27.24
CA LYS A 1184 -27.03 -12.78 28.51
C LYS A 1184 -27.38 -11.31 28.78
N LEU A 1185 -26.59 -10.38 28.27
CA LEU A 1185 -26.86 -8.93 28.36
C LEU A 1185 -27.78 -8.40 27.25
N GLU A 1186 -28.20 -9.25 26.30
CA GLU A 1186 -28.99 -8.87 25.12
C GLU A 1186 -28.30 -7.83 24.21
N TYR A 1187 -26.96 -7.79 24.22
CA TYR A 1187 -26.17 -6.84 23.44
C TYR A 1187 -25.89 -7.36 22.02
N GLY A 1188 -26.97 -7.61 21.26
CA GLY A 1188 -26.87 -8.21 19.92
C GLY A 1188 -26.02 -7.42 18.92
N HIS A 1189 -25.90 -6.11 19.09
CA HIS A 1189 -25.05 -5.25 18.24
C HIS A 1189 -23.54 -5.52 18.42
N PHE A 1190 -23.10 -5.93 19.62
CA PHE A 1190 -21.74 -6.38 19.87
C PHE A 1190 -21.50 -7.80 19.34
N MET A 1191 -22.48 -8.71 19.53
CA MET A 1191 -22.39 -10.09 19.04
C MET A 1191 -22.18 -10.15 17.52
N LYS A 1192 -22.94 -9.36 16.75
CA LYS A 1192 -22.77 -9.25 15.30
C LYS A 1192 -21.36 -8.84 14.87
N ARG A 1193 -20.71 -7.95 15.64
CA ARG A 1193 -19.32 -7.55 15.37
C ARG A 1193 -18.33 -8.66 15.70
N GLU A 1194 -18.57 -9.41 16.77
CA GLU A 1194 -17.73 -10.58 17.13
C GLU A 1194 -17.80 -11.69 16.09
N GLU A 1195 -19.01 -12.04 15.63
CA GLU A 1195 -19.20 -13.05 14.58
C GLU A 1195 -18.50 -12.65 13.27
N GLY A 1196 -18.60 -11.38 12.90
CA GLY A 1196 -17.89 -10.81 11.76
C GLY A 1196 -16.37 -10.93 11.91
N TRP A 1197 -15.83 -10.55 13.07
CA TRP A 1197 -14.39 -10.69 13.33
C TRP A 1197 -13.93 -12.15 13.36
N LYS A 1198 -14.69 -13.04 14.01
CA LYS A 1198 -14.38 -14.48 14.09
C LYS A 1198 -14.24 -15.10 12.69
N SER A 1199 -15.12 -14.73 11.77
CA SER A 1199 -15.09 -15.21 10.38
C SER A 1199 -13.88 -14.73 9.59
N VAL A 1200 -13.28 -13.59 9.98
CA VAL A 1200 -12.14 -12.97 9.29
C VAL A 1200 -10.80 -13.32 9.94
N THR A 1201 -10.78 -13.62 11.24
CA THR A 1201 -9.54 -13.89 12.01
C THR A 1201 -9.18 -15.37 12.10
N SER A 1202 -10.07 -16.30 11.72
CA SER A 1202 -9.83 -17.75 11.75
C SER A 1202 -9.42 -18.31 10.37
N MET A 1203 -8.49 -17.62 9.68
CA MET A 1203 -8.04 -18.01 8.35
C MET A 1203 -7.10 -19.22 8.41
N LYS A 1204 -7.40 -20.28 7.64
CA LYS A 1204 -6.52 -21.46 7.52
C LYS A 1204 -5.21 -21.15 6.78
N ASP A 1205 -5.29 -20.29 5.76
CA ASP A 1205 -4.18 -19.95 4.86
C ASP A 1205 -4.03 -18.45 4.65
N PHE A 1206 -2.86 -18.05 4.14
CA PHE A 1206 -2.61 -16.68 3.72
C PHE A 1206 -3.49 -16.30 2.53
N VAL A 1207 -3.90 -15.04 2.48
CA VAL A 1207 -4.54 -14.45 1.30
C VAL A 1207 -3.62 -14.60 0.08
N LEU A 1208 -4.21 -14.90 -1.07
CA LEU A 1208 -3.49 -15.03 -2.34
C LEU A 1208 -2.83 -13.69 -2.77
N PHE A 1209 -1.75 -13.80 -3.53
CA PHE A 1209 -1.09 -12.65 -4.17
C PHE A 1209 -1.99 -11.99 -5.22
#